data_AF-D5QFS8-F1
#
_entry.id   AF-D5QFS8-F1
#
_cell.length_a   1.000
_cell.length_b   1.000
_cell.length_c   1.000
_cell.angle_alpha   90.00
_cell.angle_beta   90.00
_cell.angle_gamma   90.00
#
_symmetry.space_group_name_H-M   'P 1'
#
loop_
_entity.id
_entity.type
_entity.pdbx_description
1 polymer ?
#
loop_
_entity_poly.entity_id
_entity_poly.type
_entity_poly.pdbx_seq_one_letter_code
_entity_poly.pdbx_strand_id
1 'polypeptide(L)'
;MTDLPPGSSDQISSAIPMIGAGIRRVESTPKVTGQARYAYELDASTLGAAANPLVGVMVLSTIARGRITATLTATARGMPGVHLVLTSDNAPPQAPWGPLRAKDRFARAQPVLRGPDVHYYGEPVALVVADTFEQARAAAMAVDVRYDSEPHAVVLDPITAKEPEFLNGFKPAHTDYGDFDAAFARSAVRVDTVYETPHQNHAQMEPHATTAMWHKDGLILHTSAQNLVSIQMGIAATLQISPHHVRVLSPYVGGGFGGKLPYFADAILAALTARMLGAPVKVGMTRTQMFSATTHRTATRQTVRIGADRTGRLCAICHDALSHCASFDNFVEDTTTITRGLYRADAIRTDAHLNHLDLPRSDSMRSPGDAVGMVGLECAMDELAHELGMDPLELRLLNDTPTDLTANRPFSSRHLRQCLKEGARRFKWTARNPRPGQVREGEWLMGMGMACAMRYNLLKPCQALAHIDARANLTVQLAMTDPGTGTQTILTQIAAGTMGLPLTQVRVEMGDTTYPPAPGSGGSFGAESAGSAVLRACENLRTLLLEASIRDEHSPLYGQPMEAIQLDAGSLHAGGRHESLSSFLERVFPHGMQAHGEITADPNSLKWSQASFGAHFSEVAVNAITGEVRVRRMLGVFACGRILNSRTARSQLLGGMIWGISNALHEENTPDPRTGQFTAHDLANYHIATHADMPDMEVVMIAEDEPVSNPLHIKGLGEVGICGAAAAIGNAVFNATGIRVRNFPITIDRLLPHLPEMPA
;
A
#
# COMPACT_ATOMS: atom_id res chain seq x y z
N MET A 1 -28.63 1.22 -27.70
CA MET A 1 -28.06 1.33 -29.06
C MET A 1 -28.28 2.75 -29.53
N THR A 2 -27.23 3.55 -29.45
CA THR A 2 -27.05 4.82 -30.15
C THR A 2 -25.57 4.85 -30.45
N ASP A 3 -25.24 4.70 -31.74
CA ASP A 3 -23.87 4.62 -32.24
C ASP A 3 -23.12 5.92 -31.95
N LEU A 4 -22.03 5.83 -31.19
CA LEU A 4 -21.02 6.87 -31.13
C LEU A 4 -20.00 6.58 -32.25
N PRO A 5 -19.59 7.59 -33.03
CA PRO A 5 -18.69 7.42 -34.16
C PRO A 5 -17.30 6.97 -33.68
N PRO A 6 -16.49 6.33 -34.55
CA PRO A 6 -15.10 6.02 -34.24
C PRO A 6 -14.33 7.34 -34.11
N GLY A 7 -14.11 7.77 -32.86
CA GLY A 7 -13.27 8.92 -32.54
C GLY A 7 -11.83 8.63 -32.93
N SER A 8 -11.28 9.49 -33.78
CA SER A 8 -9.87 9.60 -34.08
C SER A 8 -9.06 9.76 -32.79
N SER A 9 -7.93 9.07 -32.71
CA SER A 9 -7.05 8.97 -31.53
C SER A 9 -6.29 10.25 -31.15
N ASP A 10 -6.71 11.43 -31.64
CA ASP A 10 -5.96 12.69 -31.55
C ASP A 10 -6.72 13.86 -30.89
N GLN A 11 -7.85 13.63 -30.21
CA GLN A 11 -8.58 14.72 -29.53
C GLN A 11 -9.03 14.37 -28.10
N ILE A 12 -8.07 14.10 -27.22
CA ILE A 12 -8.14 14.56 -25.82
C ILE A 12 -6.83 15.27 -25.53
N SER A 13 -6.76 16.53 -25.94
CA SER A 13 -5.66 17.43 -25.58
C SER A 13 -5.55 17.49 -24.05
N SER A 14 -4.42 17.05 -23.52
CA SER A 14 -4.07 17.17 -22.11
C SER A 14 -4.09 18.65 -21.72
N ALA A 15 -5.03 19.07 -20.87
CA ALA A 15 -5.12 20.45 -20.37
C ALA A 15 -3.84 20.92 -19.63
N ILE A 16 -2.93 20.00 -19.30
CA ILE A 16 -1.63 20.25 -18.68
C ILE A 16 -0.56 19.57 -19.55
N PRO A 17 0.36 20.33 -20.18
CA PRO A 17 1.51 19.77 -20.88
C PRO A 17 2.29 18.77 -20.00
N MET A 18 2.88 17.72 -20.59
CA MET A 18 3.69 16.69 -19.92
C MET A 18 2.97 15.60 -19.11
N ILE A 19 1.66 15.71 -18.85
CA ILE A 19 0.88 14.63 -18.21
C ILE A 19 0.78 13.41 -19.14
N GLY A 20 0.99 12.20 -18.59
CA GLY A 20 1.02 10.93 -19.32
C GLY A 20 2.42 10.55 -19.83
N ALA A 21 3.28 11.52 -20.07
CA ALA A 21 4.64 11.28 -20.53
C ALA A 21 5.44 10.45 -19.52
N GLY A 22 6.08 9.38 -20.02
CA GLY A 22 6.89 8.46 -19.22
C GLY A 22 8.28 8.99 -18.93
N ILE A 23 8.40 10.19 -18.31
CA ILE A 23 9.70 10.80 -18.00
C ILE A 23 10.49 9.96 -16.99
N ARG A 24 11.80 10.17 -16.96
CA ARG A 24 12.68 9.55 -15.95
C ARG A 24 12.33 10.06 -14.55
N ARG A 25 12.52 9.21 -13.56
CA ARG A 25 12.37 9.57 -12.16
C ARG A 25 13.32 10.70 -11.79
N VAL A 26 12.81 11.80 -11.25
CA VAL A 26 13.62 12.98 -10.89
C VAL A 26 14.60 12.65 -9.76
N GLU A 27 14.25 11.68 -8.92
CA GLU A 27 15.07 11.19 -7.82
C GLU A 27 15.97 10.00 -8.20
N SER A 28 16.07 9.66 -9.49
CA SER A 28 16.83 8.49 -9.95
C SER A 28 18.32 8.58 -9.67
N THR A 29 18.96 9.70 -10.02
CA THR A 29 20.41 9.89 -9.84
C THR A 29 20.86 9.62 -8.40
N PRO A 30 20.32 10.28 -7.36
CA PRO A 30 20.78 10.02 -6.00
C PRO A 30 20.52 8.58 -5.54
N LYS A 31 19.46 7.92 -6.02
CA LYS A 31 19.18 6.51 -5.70
C LYS A 31 20.18 5.55 -6.34
N VAL A 32 20.54 5.75 -7.62
CA VAL A 32 21.44 4.82 -8.34
C VAL A 32 22.92 5.04 -8.02
N THR A 33 23.28 6.19 -7.44
CA THR A 33 24.66 6.50 -7.02
C THR A 33 24.91 6.33 -5.52
N GLY A 34 23.89 5.92 -4.74
CA GLY A 34 24.00 5.76 -3.28
C GLY A 34 24.10 7.09 -2.51
N GLN A 35 23.64 8.19 -3.10
CA GLN A 35 23.62 9.52 -2.47
C GLN A 35 22.30 9.82 -1.74
N ALA A 36 21.20 9.14 -2.09
CA ALA A 36 19.95 9.21 -1.34
C ALA A 36 20.18 8.66 0.07
N ARG A 37 19.90 9.46 1.10
CA ARG A 37 20.11 9.09 2.50
C ARG A 37 18.83 8.59 3.15
N TYR A 38 18.84 7.36 3.61
CA TYR A 38 17.75 6.72 4.35
C TYR A 38 17.90 6.92 5.87
N ALA A 39 16.86 6.60 6.64
CA ALA A 39 16.74 7.00 8.05
C ALA A 39 17.91 6.55 8.96
N TYR A 40 18.51 5.39 8.69
CA TYR A 40 19.62 4.83 9.49
C TYR A 40 21.01 5.32 9.05
N GLU A 41 21.11 5.93 7.87
CA GLU A 41 22.39 6.30 7.23
C GLU A 41 22.95 7.65 7.73
N LEU A 42 22.30 8.25 8.73
CA LEU A 42 22.64 9.57 9.22
C LEU A 42 23.83 9.52 10.19
N ASP A 43 24.72 10.48 10.01
CA ASP A 43 25.93 10.70 10.80
C ASP A 43 25.91 12.10 11.45
N ALA A 44 26.96 12.42 12.21
CA ALA A 44 27.09 13.72 12.88
C ALA A 44 26.93 14.89 11.90
N SER A 45 27.54 14.78 10.72
CA SER A 45 27.57 15.85 9.71
C SER A 45 26.18 16.10 9.12
N THR A 46 25.45 15.03 8.82
CA THR A 46 24.11 15.10 8.22
C THR A 46 23.09 15.61 9.23
N LEU A 47 23.29 15.33 10.51
CA LEU A 47 22.43 15.79 11.61
C LEU A 47 22.80 17.18 12.13
N GLY A 48 23.97 17.72 11.77
CA GLY A 48 24.50 18.93 12.42
C GLY A 48 24.79 18.72 13.92
N ALA A 49 25.14 17.51 14.32
CA ALA A 49 25.43 17.13 15.69
C ALA A 49 26.93 17.16 15.99
N ALA A 50 27.31 17.32 17.26
CA ALA A 50 28.71 17.36 17.70
C ALA A 50 29.42 15.99 17.62
N ALA A 51 28.65 14.89 17.63
CA ALA A 51 29.16 13.53 17.58
C ALA A 51 28.22 12.63 16.76
N ASN A 52 28.75 11.48 16.33
CA ASN A 52 27.95 10.48 15.62
C ASN A 52 26.84 9.93 16.53
N PRO A 53 25.68 9.53 15.96
CA PRO A 53 24.63 8.92 16.75
C PRO A 53 25.10 7.63 17.43
N LEU A 54 24.75 7.47 18.70
CA LEU A 54 24.86 6.20 19.41
C LEU A 54 23.92 5.18 18.78
N VAL A 55 24.23 3.89 18.92
CA VAL A 55 23.47 2.80 18.30
C VAL A 55 22.67 2.04 19.34
N GLY A 56 21.36 1.92 19.12
CA GLY A 56 20.45 1.13 19.94
C GLY A 56 20.10 -0.21 19.31
N VAL A 57 20.14 -1.29 20.09
CA VAL A 57 19.69 -2.64 19.71
C VAL A 57 18.65 -3.14 20.71
N MET A 58 17.49 -3.55 20.19
CA MET A 58 16.39 -4.06 21.01
C MET A 58 16.65 -5.50 21.47
N VAL A 59 16.21 -5.80 22.70
CA VAL A 59 16.01 -7.15 23.22
C VAL A 59 14.52 -7.45 23.14
N LEU A 60 14.16 -8.57 22.52
CA LEU A 60 12.76 -8.94 22.28
C LEU A 60 12.34 -10.10 23.19
N SER A 61 11.04 -10.17 23.50
CA SER A 61 10.44 -11.27 24.24
C SER A 61 10.60 -12.61 23.52
N THR A 62 10.85 -13.67 24.30
CA THR A 62 10.91 -15.05 23.83
C THR A 62 9.67 -15.88 24.18
N ILE A 63 8.59 -15.25 24.65
CA ILE A 63 7.30 -15.89 24.94
C ILE A 63 6.15 -15.12 24.26
N ALA A 64 5.08 -15.82 23.88
CA ALA A 64 3.88 -15.22 23.31
C ALA A 64 3.05 -14.44 24.33
N ARG A 65 2.96 -14.93 25.57
CA ARG A 65 2.12 -14.33 26.61
C ARG A 65 2.64 -14.68 27.98
N GLY A 66 2.57 -13.73 28.90
CA GLY A 66 2.91 -13.93 30.31
C GLY A 66 3.51 -12.69 30.93
N ARG A 67 4.43 -12.87 31.88
CA ARG A 67 5.03 -11.76 32.64
C ARG A 67 6.55 -11.90 32.75
N ILE A 68 7.26 -10.79 32.68
CA ILE A 68 8.67 -10.67 33.04
C ILE A 68 8.77 -10.69 34.57
N THR A 69 9.54 -11.63 35.09
CA THR A 69 9.80 -11.77 36.54
C THR A 69 11.11 -11.10 36.96
N ALA A 70 12.08 -11.00 36.05
CA ALA A 70 13.33 -10.28 36.25
C ALA A 70 13.99 -9.90 34.92
N THR A 71 14.67 -8.75 34.89
CA THR A 71 15.52 -8.30 33.77
C THR A 71 16.93 -8.03 34.29
N LEU A 72 17.83 -9.00 34.14
CA LEU A 72 19.21 -8.90 34.63
C LEU A 72 20.09 -8.21 33.61
N THR A 73 20.54 -7.00 33.96
CA THR A 73 21.27 -6.10 33.03
C THR A 73 22.70 -5.81 33.45
N ALA A 74 23.15 -6.33 34.60
CA ALA A 74 24.45 -5.98 35.18
C ALA A 74 25.63 -6.28 34.24
N THR A 75 25.63 -7.45 33.61
CA THR A 75 26.66 -7.83 32.63
C THR A 75 26.68 -6.88 31.44
N ALA A 76 25.52 -6.66 30.81
CA ALA A 76 25.40 -5.76 29.66
C ALA A 76 25.84 -4.32 29.98
N ARG A 77 25.47 -3.78 31.15
CA ARG A 77 25.87 -2.44 31.60
C ARG A 77 27.38 -2.28 31.81
N GLY A 78 28.08 -3.37 32.12
CA GLY A 78 29.54 -3.36 32.32
C GLY A 78 30.34 -3.54 31.03
N MET A 79 29.71 -3.78 29.88
CA MET A 79 30.40 -4.05 28.63
C MET A 79 30.97 -2.76 27.99
N PRO A 80 32.11 -2.83 27.28
CA PRO A 80 32.73 -1.67 26.65
C PRO A 80 31.79 -0.92 25.69
N GLY A 81 31.78 0.40 25.81
CA GLY A 81 31.02 1.31 24.95
C GLY A 81 29.52 1.38 25.23
N VAL A 82 29.00 0.64 26.22
CA VAL A 82 27.58 0.70 26.60
C VAL A 82 27.30 1.95 27.43
N HIS A 83 26.32 2.74 26.98
CA HIS A 83 25.88 3.97 27.65
C HIS A 83 24.60 3.78 28.46
N LEU A 84 23.70 2.92 27.98
CA LEU A 84 22.39 2.72 28.60
C LEU A 84 21.84 1.32 28.30
N VAL A 85 21.26 0.69 29.32
CA VAL A 85 20.33 -0.42 29.17
C VAL A 85 18.96 0.04 29.69
N LEU A 86 18.05 0.30 28.76
CA LEU A 86 16.68 0.75 29.00
C LEU A 86 15.75 -0.47 29.15
N THR A 87 14.95 -0.46 30.20
CA THR A 87 13.97 -1.50 30.58
C THR A 87 12.72 -0.81 31.12
N SER A 88 11.68 -1.56 31.50
CA SER A 88 10.50 -0.97 32.17
C SER A 88 10.84 -0.22 33.46
N ASP A 89 11.91 -0.60 34.16
CA ASP A 89 12.25 -0.05 35.49
C ASP A 89 12.80 1.38 35.41
N ASN A 90 13.36 1.77 34.27
CA ASN A 90 13.99 3.07 34.06
C ASN A 90 13.50 3.80 32.79
N ALA A 91 12.48 3.27 32.11
CA ALA A 91 11.83 3.96 31.01
C ALA A 91 11.08 5.21 31.54
N PRO A 92 11.24 6.38 30.91
CA PRO A 92 10.45 7.55 31.26
C PRO A 92 8.94 7.30 31.12
N PRO A 93 8.10 7.99 31.91
CA PRO A 93 6.65 7.89 31.79
C PRO A 93 6.17 8.19 30.36
N GLN A 94 5.14 7.46 29.93
CA GLN A 94 4.50 7.58 28.63
C GLN A 94 2.98 7.54 28.80
N ALA A 95 2.24 8.00 27.80
CA ALA A 95 0.79 7.80 27.77
C ALA A 95 0.44 6.29 27.69
N PRO A 96 -0.73 5.86 28.19
CA PRO A 96 -1.24 4.51 27.95
C PRO A 96 -1.48 4.26 26.45
N TRP A 97 -1.76 2.99 26.08
CA TRP A 97 -2.15 2.67 24.70
C TRP A 97 -3.32 3.55 24.26
N GLY A 98 -3.25 4.09 23.05
CA GLY A 98 -4.32 4.93 22.52
C GLY A 98 -5.65 4.18 22.36
N PRO A 99 -6.79 4.89 22.39
CA PRO A 99 -8.11 4.28 22.35
C PRO A 99 -8.38 3.55 21.03
N LEU A 100 -9.02 2.38 21.09
CA LEU A 100 -9.34 1.56 19.92
C LEU A 100 -10.28 2.25 18.91
N ARG A 101 -11.15 3.14 19.40
CA ARG A 101 -12.09 3.93 18.56
C ARG A 101 -11.53 5.27 18.07
N ALA A 102 -10.21 5.46 18.08
CA ALA A 102 -9.60 6.68 17.52
C ALA A 102 -9.94 6.84 16.03
N LYS A 103 -10.32 8.05 15.62
CA LYS A 103 -10.60 8.37 14.21
C LYS A 103 -9.37 8.13 13.32
N ASP A 104 -8.20 8.46 13.84
CA ASP A 104 -6.91 8.14 13.22
C ASP A 104 -6.16 7.15 14.11
N ARG A 105 -6.19 5.88 13.68
CA ARG A 105 -5.49 4.78 14.34
C ARG A 105 -3.97 4.97 14.37
N PHE A 106 -3.39 5.61 13.36
CA PHE A 106 -1.94 5.78 13.26
C PHE A 106 -1.42 6.93 14.13
N ALA A 107 -2.32 7.84 14.54
CA ALA A 107 -2.05 8.90 15.52
C ALA A 107 -2.26 8.49 16.99
N ARG A 108 -2.59 7.21 17.26
CA ARG A 108 -2.72 6.70 18.65
C ARG A 108 -1.37 6.68 19.35
N ALA A 109 -1.37 6.88 20.66
CA ALA A 109 -0.20 6.64 21.51
C ALA A 109 0.16 5.14 21.52
N GLN A 110 1.44 4.83 21.38
CA GLN A 110 1.99 3.47 21.33
C GLN A 110 3.22 3.36 22.24
N PRO A 111 3.00 3.34 23.56
CA PRO A 111 4.08 3.25 24.53
C PRO A 111 4.81 1.91 24.46
N VAL A 112 6.09 1.92 24.87
CA VAL A 112 6.99 0.77 24.93
C VAL A 112 7.52 0.57 26.35
N LEU A 113 7.97 -0.65 26.69
CA LEU A 113 8.57 -0.96 27.99
C LEU A 113 7.65 -0.60 29.18
N ARG A 114 6.35 -0.95 29.08
CA ARG A 114 5.30 -0.47 29.99
C ARG A 114 5.20 -1.16 31.35
N GLY A 115 5.98 -2.20 31.56
CA GLY A 115 5.85 -3.05 32.74
C GLY A 115 6.19 -4.49 32.40
N PRO A 116 5.82 -5.43 33.29
CA PRO A 116 6.22 -6.82 33.16
C PRO A 116 5.38 -7.61 32.16
N ASP A 117 4.20 -7.14 31.74
CA ASP A 117 3.30 -7.93 30.89
C ASP A 117 3.83 -8.07 29.46
N VAL A 118 3.73 -9.29 28.92
CA VAL A 118 4.09 -9.64 27.54
C VAL A 118 2.85 -10.13 26.80
N HIS A 119 2.65 -9.61 25.59
CA HIS A 119 1.44 -9.80 24.78
C HIS A 119 1.68 -10.56 23.47
N TYR A 120 2.94 -10.66 23.02
CA TYR A 120 3.31 -11.43 21.84
C TYR A 120 4.81 -11.78 21.85
N TYR A 121 5.15 -12.84 21.11
CA TYR A 121 6.54 -13.21 20.87
C TYR A 121 7.21 -12.12 20.04
N GLY A 122 8.34 -11.61 20.50
CA GLY A 122 9.03 -10.50 19.83
C GLY A 122 8.68 -9.12 20.36
N GLU A 123 7.84 -8.98 21.39
CA GLU A 123 7.59 -7.68 22.03
C GLU A 123 8.89 -7.10 22.60
N PRO A 124 9.26 -5.83 22.31
CA PRO A 124 10.47 -5.23 22.87
C PRO A 124 10.41 -5.15 24.40
N VAL A 125 11.38 -5.78 25.07
CA VAL A 125 11.48 -5.84 26.54
C VAL A 125 12.68 -5.06 27.12
N ALA A 126 13.66 -4.73 26.27
CA ALA A 126 14.74 -3.80 26.62
C ALA A 126 15.35 -3.16 25.35
N LEU A 127 16.14 -2.09 25.55
CA LEU A 127 17.02 -1.51 24.54
C LEU A 127 18.41 -1.31 25.13
N VAL A 128 19.45 -1.73 24.42
CA VAL A 128 20.84 -1.43 24.76
C VAL A 128 21.38 -0.38 23.80
N VAL A 129 21.98 0.69 24.34
CA VAL A 129 22.59 1.77 23.56
C VAL A 129 24.10 1.79 23.79
N ALA A 130 24.90 1.76 22.71
CA ALA A 130 26.36 1.76 22.75
C ALA A 130 27.00 2.65 21.65
N ASP A 131 28.32 2.79 21.64
CA ASP A 131 29.05 3.57 20.62
C ASP A 131 28.92 2.96 19.21
N THR A 132 28.96 1.62 19.12
CA THR A 132 28.87 0.90 17.83
C THR A 132 27.77 -0.16 17.82
N PHE A 133 27.37 -0.57 16.62
CA PHE A 133 26.41 -1.65 16.43
C PHE A 133 26.88 -2.97 17.05
N GLU A 134 28.15 -3.32 16.89
CA GLU A 134 28.75 -4.56 17.41
C GLU A 134 28.69 -4.60 18.94
N GLN A 135 29.01 -3.48 19.59
CA GLN A 135 28.94 -3.35 21.05
C GLN A 135 27.50 -3.42 21.54
N ALA A 136 26.58 -2.66 20.92
CA ALA A 136 25.16 -2.66 21.30
C ALA A 136 24.55 -4.05 21.13
N ARG A 137 24.86 -4.74 20.03
CA ARG A 137 24.39 -6.10 19.75
C ARG A 137 24.96 -7.12 20.74
N ALA A 138 26.27 -7.08 21.01
CA ALA A 138 26.89 -7.99 21.97
C ALA A 138 26.31 -7.81 23.38
N ALA A 139 26.09 -6.56 23.81
CA ALA A 139 25.50 -6.26 25.10
C ALA A 139 24.00 -6.57 25.16
N ALA A 140 23.24 -6.40 24.08
CA ALA A 140 21.85 -6.87 23.99
C ALA A 140 21.73 -8.39 24.19
N MET A 141 22.66 -9.17 23.64
CA MET A 141 22.72 -10.63 23.87
C MET A 141 23.09 -11.02 25.32
N ALA A 142 23.66 -10.10 26.10
CA ALA A 142 24.05 -10.32 27.49
C ALA A 142 22.95 -9.94 28.51
N VAL A 143 21.81 -9.43 28.04
CA VAL A 143 20.63 -9.17 28.89
C VAL A 143 19.88 -10.49 29.11
N ASP A 144 19.75 -10.92 30.37
CA ASP A 144 18.97 -12.11 30.76
C ASP A 144 17.57 -11.67 31.21
N VAL A 145 16.55 -12.02 30.45
CA VAL A 145 15.14 -11.73 30.75
C VAL A 145 14.46 -13.03 31.15
N ARG A 146 13.85 -13.04 32.34
CA ARG A 146 13.17 -14.21 32.90
C ARG A 146 11.66 -14.02 32.85
N TYR A 147 10.96 -15.08 32.49
CA TYR A 147 9.53 -15.05 32.25
C TYR A 147 8.78 -16.07 33.09
N ASP A 148 7.53 -15.74 33.40
CA ASP A 148 6.47 -16.68 33.74
C ASP A 148 5.50 -16.74 32.55
N SER A 149 5.49 -17.86 31.83
CA SER A 149 4.74 -18.00 30.58
C SER A 149 3.31 -18.47 30.82
N GLU A 150 2.35 -17.88 30.11
CA GLU A 150 0.94 -18.25 30.16
C GLU A 150 0.48 -19.00 28.90
N PRO A 151 -0.64 -19.75 28.96
CA PRO A 151 -1.32 -20.23 27.76
C PRO A 151 -1.67 -19.07 26.81
N HIS A 152 -1.50 -19.29 25.51
CA HIS A 152 -1.70 -18.26 24.47
C HIS A 152 -2.50 -18.78 23.28
N ALA A 153 -3.08 -17.87 22.50
CA ALA A 153 -3.81 -18.16 21.28
C ALA A 153 -3.14 -17.48 20.08
N VAL A 154 -2.66 -18.26 19.11
CA VAL A 154 -1.92 -17.76 17.92
C VAL A 154 -2.41 -18.32 16.60
N VAL A 155 -3.47 -19.12 16.60
CA VAL A 155 -4.06 -19.75 15.42
C VAL A 155 -5.50 -19.28 15.27
N LEU A 156 -5.97 -19.10 14.03
CA LEU A 156 -7.37 -18.81 13.74
C LEU A 156 -8.27 -19.94 14.24
N ASP A 157 -9.38 -19.56 14.87
CA ASP A 157 -10.37 -20.50 15.37
C ASP A 157 -11.79 -19.97 15.12
N PRO A 158 -12.52 -20.58 14.15
CA PRO A 158 -13.89 -20.21 13.84
C PRO A 158 -14.86 -20.33 15.01
N ILE A 159 -14.57 -21.16 16.02
CA ILE A 159 -15.46 -21.37 17.17
C ILE A 159 -15.42 -20.16 18.11
N THR A 160 -14.25 -19.54 18.26
CA THR A 160 -14.02 -18.40 19.18
C THR A 160 -14.08 -17.04 18.49
N ALA A 161 -14.24 -17.02 17.16
CA ALA A 161 -14.34 -15.81 16.38
C ALA A 161 -15.61 -15.02 16.71
N LYS A 162 -15.53 -13.69 16.62
CA LYS A 162 -16.65 -12.79 16.89
C LYS A 162 -16.82 -11.80 15.75
N GLU A 163 -18.05 -11.37 15.52
CA GLU A 163 -18.32 -10.24 14.64
C GLU A 163 -17.66 -8.98 15.21
N PRO A 164 -16.80 -8.27 14.45
CA PRO A 164 -16.25 -7.00 14.88
C PRO A 164 -17.33 -5.92 14.80
N GLU A 165 -17.23 -4.90 15.67
CA GLU A 165 -18.20 -3.78 15.66
C GLU A 165 -18.21 -3.03 14.30
N PHE A 166 -17.04 -2.90 13.68
CA PHE A 166 -16.86 -2.29 12.37
C PHE A 166 -15.58 -2.80 11.71
N LEU A 167 -15.52 -2.71 10.38
CA LEU A 167 -14.28 -2.85 9.62
C LEU A 167 -13.48 -1.54 9.62
N ASN A 168 -12.30 -1.54 9.00
CA ASN A 168 -11.48 -0.32 8.94
C ASN A 168 -12.22 0.86 8.30
N GLY A 169 -12.05 2.04 8.89
CA GLY A 169 -12.74 3.25 8.45
C GLY A 169 -14.23 3.26 8.79
N PHE A 170 -14.65 2.49 9.81
CA PHE A 170 -16.03 2.42 10.31
C PHE A 170 -17.04 1.88 9.29
N LYS A 171 -16.60 1.00 8.37
CA LYS A 171 -17.51 0.31 7.46
C LYS A 171 -18.27 -0.79 8.22
N PRO A 172 -19.51 -1.13 7.81
CA PRO A 172 -20.24 -2.23 8.41
C PRO A 172 -19.52 -3.58 8.25
N ALA A 173 -19.45 -4.36 9.33
CA ALA A 173 -18.91 -5.73 9.34
C ALA A 173 -19.83 -6.70 8.58
N HIS A 174 -21.14 -6.54 8.76
CA HIS A 174 -22.17 -7.23 8.01
C HIS A 174 -22.86 -6.30 6.99
N THR A 175 -23.14 -6.80 5.79
CA THR A 175 -24.04 -6.14 4.83
C THR A 175 -24.88 -7.16 4.06
N ASP A 176 -26.16 -6.83 3.86
CA ASP A 176 -27.09 -7.58 3.03
C ASP A 176 -27.66 -6.70 1.91
N TYR A 177 -27.78 -7.27 0.72
CA TYR A 177 -28.56 -6.79 -0.42
C TYR A 177 -29.44 -7.93 -0.89
N GLY A 178 -30.75 -7.72 -0.99
CA GLY A 178 -31.70 -8.79 -1.32
C GLY A 178 -31.81 -9.88 -0.23
N ASP A 179 -32.41 -11.02 -0.58
CA ASP A 179 -32.52 -12.20 0.29
C ASP A 179 -31.55 -13.28 -0.21
N PHE A 180 -30.39 -13.39 0.45
CA PHE A 180 -29.36 -14.35 0.07
C PHE A 180 -29.85 -15.79 0.16
N ASP A 181 -30.53 -16.16 1.26
CA ASP A 181 -30.90 -17.55 1.52
C ASP A 181 -31.91 -18.04 0.49
N ALA A 182 -32.93 -17.22 0.17
CA ALA A 182 -33.88 -17.53 -0.91
C ALA A 182 -33.22 -17.55 -2.29
N ALA A 183 -32.25 -16.67 -2.56
CA ALA A 183 -31.55 -16.59 -3.84
C ALA A 183 -30.59 -17.76 -4.07
N PHE A 184 -29.86 -18.16 -3.03
CA PHE A 184 -29.00 -19.33 -3.08
C PHE A 184 -29.86 -20.60 -3.22
N ALA A 185 -30.95 -20.73 -2.45
CA ALA A 185 -31.84 -21.88 -2.48
C ALA A 185 -32.57 -22.09 -3.83
N ARG A 186 -32.74 -21.06 -4.66
CA ARG A 186 -33.30 -21.19 -6.03
C ARG A 186 -32.25 -21.35 -7.13
N SER A 187 -30.96 -21.19 -6.81
CA SER A 187 -29.87 -21.28 -7.79
C SER A 187 -29.77 -22.71 -8.33
N ALA A 188 -29.59 -22.84 -9.64
CA ALA A 188 -29.52 -24.12 -10.34
C ALA A 188 -28.14 -24.77 -10.21
N VAL A 189 -27.08 -23.95 -10.18
CA VAL A 189 -25.69 -24.37 -9.92
C VAL A 189 -25.19 -23.57 -8.72
N ARG A 190 -24.48 -24.22 -7.81
CA ARG A 190 -23.98 -23.62 -6.56
C ARG A 190 -22.57 -24.07 -6.30
N VAL A 191 -21.75 -23.13 -5.89
CA VAL A 191 -20.44 -23.35 -5.26
C VAL A 191 -20.58 -22.95 -3.79
N ASP A 192 -20.11 -23.81 -2.91
CA ASP A 192 -20.00 -23.57 -1.47
C ASP A 192 -18.66 -24.12 -1.01
N THR A 193 -17.71 -23.23 -0.72
CA THR A 193 -16.34 -23.65 -0.47
C THR A 193 -15.58 -22.70 0.44
N VAL A 194 -14.44 -23.17 0.92
CA VAL A 194 -13.56 -22.44 1.84
C VAL A 194 -12.21 -22.22 1.18
N TYR A 195 -11.74 -20.98 1.20
CA TYR A 195 -10.41 -20.56 0.78
C TYR A 195 -9.62 -20.04 1.97
N GLU A 196 -8.33 -20.36 2.00
CA GLU A 196 -7.41 -19.94 3.06
C GLU A 196 -6.21 -19.22 2.46
N THR A 197 -5.77 -18.16 3.13
CA THR A 197 -4.53 -17.45 2.81
C THR A 197 -3.72 -17.29 4.10
N PRO A 198 -2.39 -17.37 4.06
CA PRO A 198 -1.56 -17.43 5.25
C PRO A 198 -1.28 -16.03 5.79
N HIS A 199 -0.57 -15.94 6.93
CA HIS A 199 0.04 -14.66 7.29
C HIS A 199 1.15 -14.33 6.28
N GLN A 200 1.33 -13.02 6.05
CA GLN A 200 2.34 -12.52 5.14
C GLN A 200 3.06 -11.34 5.76
N ASN A 201 4.37 -11.23 5.51
CA ASN A 201 5.18 -10.11 5.95
C ASN A 201 5.54 -9.23 4.75
N HIS A 202 5.54 -7.91 4.95
CA HIS A 202 5.78 -6.93 3.89
C HIS A 202 7.14 -7.06 3.20
N ALA A 203 8.14 -7.60 3.92
CA ALA A 203 9.49 -7.86 3.43
C ALA A 203 10.17 -6.69 2.68
N GLN A 204 9.83 -5.42 2.99
CA GLN A 204 10.50 -4.26 2.40
C GLN A 204 12.01 -4.33 2.60
N MET A 205 12.79 -3.96 1.57
CA MET A 205 14.25 -4.14 1.58
C MET A 205 14.95 -3.30 2.64
N GLU A 206 14.47 -2.08 2.89
CA GLU A 206 14.91 -1.25 4.04
C GLU A 206 14.08 -1.62 5.29
N PRO A 207 14.69 -2.21 6.34
CA PRO A 207 14.02 -2.42 7.62
C PRO A 207 13.51 -1.12 8.26
N HIS A 208 12.67 -1.22 9.27
CA HIS A 208 12.32 -0.06 10.09
C HIS A 208 13.54 0.46 10.84
N ALA A 209 13.73 1.77 10.77
CA ALA A 209 14.81 2.44 11.44
C ALA A 209 14.44 3.90 11.74
N THR A 210 14.92 4.37 12.87
CA THR A 210 14.75 5.76 13.32
C THR A 210 16.03 6.29 13.94
N THR A 211 16.44 7.49 13.52
CA THR A 211 17.48 8.30 14.19
C THR A 211 16.79 9.49 14.84
N ALA A 212 16.93 9.63 16.16
CA ALA A 212 16.31 10.68 16.95
C ALA A 212 17.35 11.59 17.61
N MET A 213 17.00 12.87 17.75
CA MET A 213 17.82 13.86 18.46
C MET A 213 16.93 14.93 19.09
N TRP A 214 17.36 15.46 20.23
CA TRP A 214 16.68 16.53 20.93
C TRP A 214 17.47 17.83 20.83
N HIS A 215 16.76 18.92 20.55
CA HIS A 215 17.23 20.28 20.67
C HIS A 215 16.46 21.02 21.76
N LYS A 216 16.84 22.27 22.03
CA LYS A 216 16.10 23.13 22.98
C LYS A 216 14.62 23.25 22.63
N ASP A 217 14.29 23.24 21.33
CA ASP A 217 12.97 23.53 20.79
C ASP A 217 12.11 22.27 20.56
N GLY A 218 12.66 21.07 20.73
CA GLY A 218 11.90 19.82 20.57
C GLY A 218 12.71 18.62 20.07
N LEU A 219 11.96 17.58 19.68
CA LEU A 219 12.42 16.31 19.15
C LEU A 219 12.42 16.32 17.61
N ILE A 220 13.53 15.92 17.00
CA ILE A 220 13.64 15.63 15.57
C ILE A 220 13.84 14.13 15.41
N LEU A 221 13.00 13.50 14.57
CA LEU A 221 13.15 12.11 14.17
C LEU A 221 13.33 12.02 12.65
N HIS A 222 14.39 11.36 12.22
CA HIS A 222 14.50 10.83 10.88
C HIS A 222 14.07 9.37 10.91
N THR A 223 12.97 9.02 10.25
CA THR A 223 12.36 7.70 10.37
C THR A 223 11.84 7.23 9.02
N SER A 224 11.92 5.92 8.78
CA SER A 224 11.39 5.32 7.56
C SER A 224 9.87 5.15 7.67
N ALA A 225 9.12 6.11 7.12
CA ALA A 225 7.67 6.26 7.35
C ALA A 225 6.86 6.65 6.11
N GLN A 226 5.60 6.20 6.05
CA GLN A 226 4.63 6.53 4.99
C GLN A 226 3.62 7.61 5.39
N ASN A 227 3.40 7.88 6.69
CA ASN A 227 2.31 8.75 7.17
C ASN A 227 2.79 9.72 8.27
N LEU A 228 3.51 10.76 7.85
CA LEU A 228 4.30 11.63 8.74
C LEU A 228 3.44 12.39 9.75
N VAL A 229 2.35 13.01 9.31
CA VAL A 229 1.48 13.84 10.18
C VAL A 229 0.86 12.98 11.28
N SER A 230 0.36 11.80 10.94
CA SER A 230 -0.24 10.90 11.93
C SER A 230 0.81 10.34 12.89
N ILE A 231 2.00 9.99 12.38
CA ILE A 231 3.12 9.52 13.19
C ILE A 231 3.62 10.61 14.15
N GLN A 232 3.73 11.87 13.71
CA GLN A 232 4.06 13.01 14.56
C GLN A 232 3.07 13.13 15.73
N MET A 233 1.77 13.06 15.43
CA MET A 233 0.72 13.10 16.45
C MET A 233 0.82 11.93 17.42
N GLY A 234 1.05 10.71 16.92
CA GLY A 234 1.16 9.50 17.75
C GLY A 234 2.39 9.51 18.66
N ILE A 235 3.56 9.93 18.13
CA ILE A 235 4.78 10.07 18.92
C ILE A 235 4.60 11.16 19.99
N ALA A 236 4.05 12.32 19.62
CA ALA A 236 3.76 13.39 20.57
C ALA A 236 2.79 12.95 21.68
N ALA A 237 1.73 12.24 21.31
CA ALA A 237 0.77 11.66 22.26
C ALA A 237 1.44 10.65 23.21
N THR A 238 2.30 9.78 22.68
CA THR A 238 3.04 8.78 23.48
C THR A 238 3.97 9.44 24.49
N LEU A 239 4.72 10.45 24.04
CA LEU A 239 5.70 11.18 24.85
C LEU A 239 5.06 12.30 25.71
N GLN A 240 3.75 12.50 25.61
CA GLN A 240 2.98 13.53 26.32
C GLN A 240 3.53 14.95 26.11
N ILE A 241 3.90 15.28 24.87
CA ILE A 241 4.35 16.62 24.46
C ILE A 241 3.49 17.19 23.34
N SER A 242 3.62 18.49 23.08
CA SER A 242 2.95 19.13 21.94
C SER A 242 3.48 18.57 20.61
N PRO A 243 2.61 18.24 19.63
CA PRO A 243 3.05 17.88 18.28
C PRO A 243 3.93 18.94 17.62
N HIS A 244 3.78 20.21 17.98
CA HIS A 244 4.65 21.29 17.48
C HIS A 244 6.12 21.17 17.92
N HIS A 245 6.40 20.41 18.97
CA HIS A 245 7.75 20.10 19.42
C HIS A 245 8.28 18.78 18.85
N VAL A 246 7.58 18.17 17.88
CA VAL A 246 8.02 16.95 17.20
C VAL A 246 8.14 17.25 15.72
N ARG A 247 9.31 17.04 15.12
CA ARG A 247 9.52 17.09 13.67
C ARG A 247 9.88 15.70 13.18
N VAL A 248 9.16 15.22 12.17
CA VAL A 248 9.39 13.91 11.56
C VAL A 248 9.86 14.10 10.12
N LEU A 249 11.03 13.54 9.79
CA LEU A 249 11.61 13.55 8.45
C LEU A 249 11.69 12.15 7.86
N SER A 250 11.29 12.02 6.59
CA SER A 250 11.31 10.78 5.80
C SER A 250 11.48 11.11 4.30
N PRO A 251 12.62 11.72 3.89
CA PRO A 251 12.82 12.18 2.50
C PRO A 251 12.92 11.01 1.51
N TYR A 252 13.44 9.87 1.96
CA TYR A 252 13.52 8.62 1.19
C TYR A 252 13.04 7.44 2.03
N VAL A 253 12.28 6.53 1.40
CA VAL A 253 11.75 5.32 2.04
C VAL A 253 12.00 4.13 1.11
N GLY A 254 12.69 3.11 1.60
CA GLY A 254 13.13 1.92 0.88
C GLY A 254 12.07 0.84 0.79
N GLY A 255 10.85 1.24 0.38
CA GLY A 255 9.66 0.41 0.40
C GLY A 255 8.95 0.43 1.75
N GLY A 256 7.62 0.35 1.73
CA GLY A 256 6.79 0.36 2.94
C GLY A 256 5.58 -0.55 2.81
N PHE A 257 4.88 -0.47 1.68
CA PHE A 257 3.81 -1.41 1.30
C PHE A 257 2.70 -1.58 2.35
N GLY A 258 2.51 -0.57 3.20
CA GLY A 258 1.54 -0.54 4.31
C GLY A 258 2.20 -0.75 5.68
N GLY A 259 3.32 -1.47 5.75
CA GLY A 259 4.04 -1.75 6.99
C GLY A 259 4.74 -0.54 7.61
N LYS A 260 4.85 0.58 6.88
CA LYS A 260 5.38 1.86 7.37
C LYS A 260 4.30 2.94 7.52
N LEU A 261 3.01 2.57 7.47
CA LEU A 261 1.91 3.46 7.87
C LEU A 261 1.89 3.71 9.39
N PRO A 262 2.07 2.67 10.24
CA PRO A 262 2.31 2.88 11.67
C PRO A 262 3.76 3.25 11.95
N TYR A 263 3.98 3.84 13.13
CA TYR A 263 5.29 3.85 13.78
C TYR A 263 5.40 2.68 14.78
N PHE A 264 6.63 2.35 15.16
CA PHE A 264 6.95 1.21 16.01
C PHE A 264 7.93 1.60 17.13
N ALA A 265 8.37 0.59 17.87
CA ALA A 265 9.23 0.76 19.03
C ALA A 265 10.57 1.42 18.71
N ASP A 266 11.11 1.27 17.50
CA ASP A 266 12.34 1.94 17.09
C ASP A 266 12.24 3.47 17.26
N ALA A 267 11.11 4.07 16.87
CA ALA A 267 10.91 5.51 16.96
C ALA A 267 10.80 6.01 18.41
N ILE A 268 10.02 5.31 19.24
CA ILE A 268 9.83 5.71 20.65
C ILE A 268 11.11 5.45 21.46
N LEU A 269 11.76 4.30 21.26
CA LEU A 269 13.01 3.96 21.96
C LEU A 269 14.15 4.91 21.57
N ALA A 270 14.29 5.26 20.30
CA ALA A 270 15.25 6.27 19.86
C ALA A 270 14.96 7.63 20.51
N ALA A 271 13.70 8.07 20.53
CA ALA A 271 13.32 9.34 21.13
C ALA A 271 13.60 9.39 22.64
N LEU A 272 13.20 8.36 23.39
CA LEU A 272 13.43 8.30 24.84
C LEU A 272 14.92 8.30 25.18
N THR A 273 15.71 7.45 24.52
CA THR A 273 17.13 7.32 24.83
C THR A 273 17.95 8.52 24.37
N ALA A 274 17.63 9.13 23.23
CA ALA A 274 18.26 10.38 22.81
C ALA A 274 18.02 11.51 23.83
N ARG A 275 16.84 11.54 24.46
CA ARG A 275 16.54 12.51 25.52
C ARG A 275 17.38 12.25 26.77
N MET A 276 17.43 10.99 27.20
CA MET A 276 18.11 10.59 28.43
C MET A 276 19.63 10.79 28.36
N LEU A 277 20.22 10.56 27.19
CA LEU A 277 21.66 10.64 26.97
C LEU A 277 22.13 12.03 26.53
N GLY A 278 21.21 12.90 26.09
CA GLY A 278 21.57 14.21 25.54
C GLY A 278 22.39 14.11 24.24
N ALA A 279 22.28 12.99 23.52
CA ALA A 279 23.01 12.69 22.29
C ALA A 279 22.06 12.09 21.25
N PRO A 280 22.33 12.23 19.95
CA PRO A 280 21.56 11.52 18.93
C PRO A 280 21.66 10.00 19.11
N VAL A 281 20.55 9.30 18.93
CA VAL A 281 20.49 7.82 19.00
C VAL A 281 19.78 7.30 17.77
N LYS A 282 20.36 6.29 17.13
CA LYS A 282 19.72 5.54 16.04
C LYS A 282 19.40 4.12 16.46
N VAL A 283 18.18 3.70 16.16
CA VAL A 283 17.65 2.35 16.40
C VAL A 283 17.20 1.80 15.07
N GLY A 284 17.82 0.71 14.63
CA GLY A 284 17.47 -0.01 13.41
C GLY A 284 17.05 -1.43 13.75
N MET A 285 15.94 -1.89 13.18
CA MET A 285 15.52 -3.28 13.34
C MET A 285 16.37 -4.17 12.43
N THR A 286 16.87 -5.28 12.98
CA THR A 286 17.44 -6.34 12.14
C THR A 286 16.33 -7.00 11.32
N ARG A 287 16.68 -7.64 10.21
CA ARG A 287 15.70 -8.37 9.38
C ARG A 287 14.89 -9.37 10.21
N THR A 288 15.53 -10.08 11.15
CA THR A 288 14.84 -11.05 11.99
C THR A 288 13.82 -10.41 12.93
N GLN A 289 14.19 -9.28 13.55
CA GLN A 289 13.27 -8.55 14.43
C GLN A 289 12.03 -8.05 13.67
N MET A 290 12.14 -7.76 12.37
CA MET A 290 10.99 -7.30 11.56
C MET A 290 9.82 -8.28 11.57
N PHE A 291 10.07 -9.58 11.60
CA PHE A 291 9.02 -10.60 11.51
C PHE A 291 8.15 -10.68 12.76
N SER A 292 8.66 -10.26 13.92
CA SER A 292 7.97 -10.41 15.21
C SER A 292 7.76 -9.09 15.97
N ALA A 293 8.50 -8.02 15.66
CA ALA A 293 8.39 -6.72 16.33
C ALA A 293 7.63 -5.67 15.50
N THR A 294 7.20 -6.02 14.29
CA THR A 294 6.39 -5.14 13.42
C THR A 294 5.06 -5.78 13.07
N THR A 295 4.40 -5.30 12.01
CA THR A 295 3.10 -5.82 11.58
C THR A 295 3.21 -6.83 10.44
N HIS A 296 2.12 -7.56 10.24
CA HIS A 296 1.94 -8.53 9.16
C HIS A 296 0.51 -8.46 8.61
N ARG A 297 0.30 -9.01 7.41
CA ARG A 297 -1.05 -9.32 6.93
C ARG A 297 -1.60 -10.51 7.69
N THR A 298 -2.90 -10.47 7.98
CA THR A 298 -3.59 -11.60 8.61
C THR A 298 -3.63 -12.83 7.71
N ALA A 299 -3.57 -14.01 8.32
CA ALA A 299 -4.17 -15.17 7.68
C ALA A 299 -5.68 -14.92 7.54
N THR A 300 -6.30 -15.49 6.51
CA THR A 300 -7.76 -15.42 6.36
C THR A 300 -8.32 -16.79 6.04
N ARG A 301 -9.52 -17.05 6.56
CA ARG A 301 -10.37 -18.19 6.18
C ARG A 301 -11.68 -17.65 5.64
N GLN A 302 -11.95 -17.91 4.38
CA GLN A 302 -13.03 -17.30 3.60
C GLN A 302 -14.02 -18.37 3.18
N THR A 303 -15.26 -18.30 3.63
CA THR A 303 -16.35 -19.13 3.11
C THR A 303 -17.04 -18.37 1.99
N VAL A 304 -16.96 -18.89 0.76
CA VAL A 304 -17.50 -18.26 -0.43
C VAL A 304 -18.60 -19.14 -1.02
N ARG A 305 -19.81 -18.57 -1.11
CA ARG A 305 -20.99 -19.24 -1.66
C ARG A 305 -21.53 -18.45 -2.83
N ILE A 306 -21.55 -19.06 -4.01
CA ILE A 306 -22.03 -18.42 -5.24
C ILE A 306 -23.06 -19.31 -5.92
N GLY A 307 -24.22 -18.75 -6.22
CA GLY A 307 -25.30 -19.44 -6.90
C GLY A 307 -25.66 -18.75 -8.22
N ALA A 308 -25.89 -19.54 -9.27
CA ALA A 308 -26.32 -19.06 -10.58
C ALA A 308 -27.46 -19.88 -11.17
N ASP A 309 -28.18 -19.27 -12.11
CA ASP A 309 -29.05 -20.01 -13.01
C ASP A 309 -28.24 -20.76 -14.09
N ARG A 310 -28.89 -21.62 -14.88
CA ARG A 310 -28.24 -22.37 -15.98
C ARG A 310 -27.75 -21.49 -17.13
N THR A 311 -28.15 -20.22 -17.18
CA THR A 311 -27.64 -19.24 -18.16
C THR A 311 -26.35 -18.56 -17.69
N GLY A 312 -25.93 -18.83 -16.45
CA GLY A 312 -24.76 -18.23 -15.83
C GLY A 312 -25.04 -16.88 -15.14
N ARG A 313 -26.29 -16.43 -15.05
CA ARG A 313 -26.60 -15.21 -14.27
C ARG A 313 -26.52 -15.53 -12.79
N LEU A 314 -25.76 -14.72 -12.05
CA LEU A 314 -25.63 -14.88 -10.60
C LEU A 314 -26.95 -14.53 -9.91
N CYS A 315 -27.46 -15.48 -9.14
CA CYS A 315 -28.60 -15.27 -8.25
C CYS A 315 -28.12 -14.79 -6.88
N ALA A 316 -27.05 -15.37 -6.33
CA ALA A 316 -26.61 -15.11 -4.96
C ALA A 316 -25.09 -15.12 -4.83
N ILE A 317 -24.55 -14.22 -4.01
CA ILE A 317 -23.15 -14.23 -3.56
C ILE A 317 -23.14 -14.05 -2.04
N CYS A 318 -22.47 -14.94 -1.31
CA CYS A 318 -22.08 -14.72 0.08
C CYS A 318 -20.57 -14.87 0.20
N HIS A 319 -19.94 -13.92 0.89
CA HIS A 319 -18.55 -13.98 1.27
C HIS A 319 -18.43 -13.67 2.76
N ASP A 320 -18.12 -14.70 3.52
CA ASP A 320 -17.89 -14.65 4.96
C ASP A 320 -16.38 -14.84 5.19
N ALA A 321 -15.74 -13.94 5.95
CA ALA A 321 -14.30 -14.02 6.18
C ALA A 321 -13.94 -13.92 7.66
N LEU A 322 -13.12 -14.86 8.11
CA LEU A 322 -12.42 -14.83 9.39
C LEU A 322 -11.00 -14.30 9.20
N SER A 323 -10.61 -13.33 10.03
CA SER A 323 -9.24 -12.81 10.16
C SER A 323 -8.86 -12.65 11.63
N HIS A 324 -7.67 -12.10 11.92
CA HIS A 324 -7.23 -11.86 13.30
C HIS A 324 -6.70 -10.44 13.53
N CYS A 325 -6.69 -10.05 14.80
CA CYS A 325 -5.91 -8.92 15.30
C CYS A 325 -5.12 -9.29 16.56
N ALA A 326 -4.22 -8.40 16.97
CA ALA A 326 -3.57 -8.53 18.28
C ALA A 326 -4.60 -8.39 19.41
N SER A 327 -4.39 -9.08 20.51
CA SER A 327 -5.30 -9.10 21.67
C SER A 327 -5.59 -7.74 22.31
N PHE A 328 -4.76 -6.74 22.00
CA PHE A 328 -4.84 -5.36 22.47
C PHE A 328 -5.11 -4.33 21.35
N ASP A 329 -5.47 -4.76 20.14
CA ASP A 329 -5.81 -3.89 19.00
C ASP A 329 -7.12 -4.34 18.32
N ASN A 330 -7.60 -3.56 17.35
CA ASN A 330 -8.90 -3.76 16.70
C ASN A 330 -8.85 -3.64 15.17
N PHE A 331 -7.72 -3.95 14.56
CA PHE A 331 -7.64 -4.06 13.10
C PHE A 331 -8.51 -5.20 12.59
N VAL A 332 -9.11 -5.05 11.41
CA VAL A 332 -9.82 -6.12 10.71
C VAL A 332 -9.28 -6.19 9.30
N GLU A 333 -8.99 -7.36 8.73
CA GLU A 333 -8.66 -7.44 7.31
C GLU A 333 -9.97 -7.35 6.51
N ASP A 334 -10.13 -6.29 5.70
CA ASP A 334 -11.35 -5.91 4.97
C ASP A 334 -11.73 -6.87 3.79
N THR A 335 -11.50 -8.17 3.96
CA THR A 335 -11.50 -9.26 2.95
C THR A 335 -12.73 -9.32 2.06
N THR A 336 -13.90 -8.96 2.58
CA THR A 336 -15.19 -9.11 1.87
C THR A 336 -15.63 -7.85 1.13
N THR A 337 -14.91 -6.74 1.27
CA THR A 337 -15.34 -5.42 0.77
C THR A 337 -15.55 -5.41 -0.75
N ILE A 338 -14.68 -6.08 -1.51
CA ILE A 338 -14.76 -6.04 -2.99
C ILE A 338 -15.93 -6.84 -3.55
N THR A 339 -16.40 -7.87 -2.83
CA THR A 339 -17.56 -8.70 -3.21
C THR A 339 -18.83 -7.87 -3.36
N ARG A 340 -18.89 -6.75 -2.63
CA ARG A 340 -20.02 -5.83 -2.59
C ARG A 340 -20.30 -5.10 -3.91
N GLY A 341 -19.28 -4.92 -4.76
CA GLY A 341 -19.36 -4.08 -5.96
C GLY A 341 -18.75 -4.66 -7.24
N LEU A 342 -18.15 -5.86 -7.18
CA LEU A 342 -17.47 -6.43 -8.35
C LEU A 342 -18.45 -7.01 -9.38
N TYR A 343 -19.49 -7.73 -8.95
CA TYR A 343 -20.45 -8.39 -9.84
C TYR A 343 -21.89 -8.05 -9.49
N ARG A 344 -22.79 -8.17 -10.48
CA ARG A 344 -24.24 -8.18 -10.22
C ARG A 344 -24.67 -9.54 -9.68
N ALA A 345 -25.57 -9.53 -8.71
CA ALA A 345 -26.36 -10.68 -8.28
C ALA A 345 -27.72 -10.20 -7.73
N ASP A 346 -28.71 -11.07 -7.67
CA ASP A 346 -30.01 -10.71 -7.07
C ASP A 346 -29.90 -10.50 -5.55
N ALA A 347 -28.95 -11.20 -4.92
CA ALA A 347 -28.63 -11.03 -3.50
C ALA A 347 -27.13 -11.12 -3.22
N ILE A 348 -26.63 -10.26 -2.33
CA ILE A 348 -25.25 -10.23 -1.87
C ILE A 348 -25.23 -10.12 -0.35
N ARG A 349 -24.56 -11.06 0.32
CA ARG A 349 -24.29 -11.03 1.77
C ARG A 349 -22.78 -11.00 2.01
N THR A 350 -22.31 -10.12 2.91
CA THR A 350 -20.93 -10.18 3.38
C THR A 350 -20.86 -10.11 4.88
N ASP A 351 -20.02 -10.95 5.47
CA ASP A 351 -19.80 -11.07 6.91
C ASP A 351 -18.30 -11.03 7.23
N ALA A 352 -17.95 -10.49 8.38
CA ALA A 352 -16.58 -10.50 8.88
C ALA A 352 -16.54 -11.03 10.31
N HIS A 353 -15.52 -11.83 10.60
CA HIS A 353 -15.27 -12.40 11.91
C HIS A 353 -13.81 -12.16 12.30
N LEU A 354 -13.58 -11.98 13.60
CA LEU A 354 -12.28 -11.60 14.15
C LEU A 354 -11.92 -12.46 15.36
N ASN A 355 -10.74 -13.08 15.32
CA ASN A 355 -10.05 -13.57 16.52
C ASN A 355 -9.10 -12.49 17.07
N HIS A 356 -9.07 -12.34 18.38
CA HIS A 356 -8.04 -11.58 19.09
C HIS A 356 -6.95 -12.56 19.55
N LEU A 357 -5.76 -12.47 18.98
CA LEU A 357 -4.66 -13.42 19.17
C LEU A 357 -3.45 -12.76 19.87
N ASP A 358 -2.66 -13.56 20.56
CA ASP A 358 -1.40 -13.19 21.24
C ASP A 358 -0.25 -13.13 20.21
N LEU A 359 -0.46 -12.32 19.17
CA LEU A 359 0.45 -12.06 18.06
C LEU A 359 0.78 -10.56 17.98
N PRO A 360 1.86 -10.17 17.28
CA PRO A 360 2.08 -8.78 16.91
C PRO A 360 0.85 -8.21 16.17
N ARG A 361 0.73 -6.90 16.15
CA ARG A 361 -0.37 -6.23 15.44
C ARG A 361 -0.42 -6.69 13.98
N SER A 362 -1.56 -7.12 13.50
CA SER A 362 -1.82 -7.17 12.07
C SER A 362 -2.12 -5.77 11.53
N ASP A 363 -1.75 -5.52 10.28
CA ASP A 363 -2.00 -4.23 9.63
C ASP A 363 -2.00 -4.37 8.10
N SER A 364 -2.28 -3.23 7.48
CA SER A 364 -2.25 -2.98 6.05
C SER A 364 -0.98 -3.53 5.43
N MET A 365 -1.12 -4.50 4.53
CA MET A 365 -0.15 -4.87 3.51
C MET A 365 -0.83 -4.63 2.16
N ARG A 366 -0.05 -4.27 1.12
CA ARG A 366 -0.53 -3.76 -0.19
C ARG A 366 -1.89 -4.33 -0.61
N SER A 367 -2.89 -3.46 -0.77
CA SER A 367 -4.29 -3.84 -0.97
C SER A 367 -4.88 -4.68 0.18
N PRO A 368 -5.01 -4.10 1.39
CA PRO A 368 -5.60 -4.80 2.53
C PRO A 368 -7.02 -5.24 2.23
N GLY A 369 -7.36 -6.48 2.59
CA GLY A 369 -8.60 -7.14 2.24
C GLY A 369 -8.59 -7.64 0.79
N ASP A 370 -8.49 -6.73 -0.19
CA ASP A 370 -8.72 -7.06 -1.60
C ASP A 370 -7.70 -8.08 -2.17
N ALA A 371 -6.42 -8.01 -1.78
CA ALA A 371 -5.41 -8.94 -2.30
C ALA A 371 -5.71 -10.41 -1.93
N VAL A 372 -6.20 -10.66 -0.72
CA VAL A 372 -6.52 -12.00 -0.21
C VAL A 372 -7.97 -12.39 -0.45
N GLY A 373 -8.91 -11.44 -0.35
CA GLY A 373 -10.34 -11.67 -0.58
C GLY A 373 -10.67 -12.01 -2.03
N MET A 374 -9.92 -11.44 -2.99
CA MET A 374 -10.08 -11.79 -4.39
C MET A 374 -9.57 -13.20 -4.72
N VAL A 375 -8.71 -13.81 -3.89
CA VAL A 375 -8.35 -15.23 -4.04
C VAL A 375 -9.59 -16.09 -3.90
N GLY A 376 -10.35 -15.93 -2.79
CA GLY A 376 -11.57 -16.69 -2.57
C GLY A 376 -12.63 -16.40 -3.62
N LEU A 377 -12.95 -15.13 -3.87
CA LEU A 377 -14.01 -14.74 -4.80
C LEU A 377 -13.73 -15.18 -6.25
N GLU A 378 -12.55 -14.88 -6.79
CA GLU A 378 -12.26 -15.13 -8.21
C GLU A 378 -11.99 -16.60 -8.51
N CYS A 379 -11.47 -17.37 -7.56
CA CYS A 379 -11.36 -18.82 -7.71
C CYS A 379 -12.73 -19.51 -7.60
N ALA A 380 -13.60 -19.10 -6.67
CA ALA A 380 -14.98 -19.59 -6.62
C ALA A 380 -15.78 -19.25 -7.89
N MET A 381 -15.54 -18.08 -8.49
CA MET A 381 -16.11 -17.71 -9.80
C MET A 381 -15.60 -18.59 -10.95
N ASP A 382 -14.37 -19.10 -10.87
CA ASP A 382 -13.83 -20.05 -11.86
C ASP A 382 -14.37 -21.47 -11.65
N GLU A 383 -14.56 -21.90 -10.39
CA GLU A 383 -15.26 -23.14 -10.07
C GLU A 383 -16.71 -23.11 -10.57
N LEU A 384 -17.44 -22.01 -10.34
CA LEU A 384 -18.81 -21.87 -10.83
C LEU A 384 -18.87 -21.94 -12.36
N ALA A 385 -17.92 -21.31 -13.06
CA ALA A 385 -17.84 -21.40 -14.51
C ALA A 385 -17.60 -22.84 -14.98
N HIS A 386 -16.75 -23.59 -14.28
CA HIS A 386 -16.50 -25.00 -14.57
C HIS A 386 -17.76 -25.85 -14.40
N GLU A 387 -18.46 -25.72 -13.28
CA GLU A 387 -19.71 -26.45 -12.99
C GLU A 387 -20.83 -26.11 -13.99
N LEU A 388 -20.88 -24.86 -14.48
CA LEU A 388 -21.80 -24.44 -15.53
C LEU A 388 -21.40 -24.94 -16.94
N GLY A 389 -20.17 -25.45 -17.12
CA GLY A 389 -19.61 -25.70 -18.45
C GLY A 389 -19.45 -24.42 -19.28
N MET A 390 -19.26 -23.27 -18.64
CA MET A 390 -19.15 -21.95 -19.25
C MET A 390 -17.69 -21.49 -19.26
N ASP A 391 -17.28 -20.73 -20.29
CA ASP A 391 -15.99 -20.06 -20.28
C ASP A 391 -15.94 -19.04 -19.12
N PRO A 392 -14.89 -19.05 -18.28
CA PRO A 392 -14.84 -18.19 -17.11
C PRO A 392 -14.87 -16.70 -17.49
N LEU A 393 -14.25 -16.27 -18.59
CA LEU A 393 -14.30 -14.88 -19.02
C LEU A 393 -15.72 -14.45 -19.43
N GLU A 394 -16.44 -15.31 -20.13
CA GLU A 394 -17.85 -15.06 -20.48
C GLU A 394 -18.74 -14.93 -19.24
N LEU A 395 -18.52 -15.75 -18.20
CA LEU A 395 -19.25 -15.63 -16.93
C LEU A 395 -19.03 -14.27 -16.27
N ARG A 396 -17.79 -13.75 -16.25
CA ARG A 396 -17.49 -12.41 -15.70
C ARG A 396 -18.12 -11.30 -16.54
N LEU A 397 -18.06 -11.42 -17.87
CA LEU A 397 -18.71 -10.46 -18.76
C LEU A 397 -20.23 -10.45 -18.60
N LEU A 398 -20.86 -11.61 -18.41
CA LEU A 398 -22.31 -11.70 -18.21
C LEU A 398 -22.75 -11.00 -16.91
N ASN A 399 -21.92 -11.06 -15.87
CA ASN A 399 -22.24 -10.59 -14.52
C ASN A 399 -21.52 -9.28 -14.14
N ASP A 400 -21.08 -8.50 -15.12
CA ASP A 400 -20.63 -7.13 -14.89
C ASP A 400 -21.80 -6.21 -14.45
N THR A 401 -21.50 -5.14 -13.71
CA THR A 401 -22.51 -4.21 -13.17
C THR A 401 -22.09 -2.74 -13.33
N PRO A 402 -22.98 -1.83 -13.75
CA PRO A 402 -22.70 -0.39 -13.73
C PRO A 402 -22.89 0.25 -12.34
N THR A 403 -23.42 -0.49 -11.38
CA THR A 403 -23.82 0.01 -10.05
C THR A 403 -23.18 -0.82 -8.95
N ASP A 404 -22.66 -0.14 -7.94
CA ASP A 404 -22.33 -0.73 -6.64
C ASP A 404 -23.64 -1.01 -5.89
N LEU A 405 -24.05 -2.28 -5.86
CA LEU A 405 -25.39 -2.68 -5.42
C LEU A 405 -25.58 -2.48 -3.91
N THR A 406 -24.55 -2.76 -3.11
CA THR A 406 -24.64 -2.59 -1.65
C THR A 406 -24.60 -1.13 -1.22
N ALA A 407 -23.84 -0.28 -1.93
CA ALA A 407 -23.82 1.15 -1.67
C ALA A 407 -25.01 1.88 -2.33
N ASN A 408 -25.73 1.20 -3.23
CA ASN A 408 -26.77 1.75 -4.10
C ASN A 408 -26.31 3.01 -4.86
N ARG A 409 -25.11 2.94 -5.45
CA ARG A 409 -24.48 4.05 -6.17
C ARG A 409 -23.98 3.61 -7.55
N PRO A 410 -24.22 4.38 -8.62
CA PRO A 410 -23.58 4.13 -9.89
C PRO A 410 -22.06 4.30 -9.77
N PHE A 411 -21.29 3.52 -10.53
CA PHE A 411 -19.87 3.79 -10.69
C PHE A 411 -19.66 5.05 -11.54
N SER A 412 -18.75 5.93 -11.13
CA SER A 412 -18.42 7.16 -11.88
C SER A 412 -17.86 6.85 -13.28
N SER A 413 -17.00 5.84 -13.36
CA SER A 413 -16.52 5.22 -14.59
C SER A 413 -16.13 3.77 -14.31
N ARG A 414 -16.39 2.89 -15.29
CA ARG A 414 -16.13 1.45 -15.17
C ARG A 414 -15.77 0.83 -16.51
N HIS A 415 -14.48 0.55 -16.70
CA HIS A 415 -13.94 -0.05 -17.92
C HIS A 415 -13.55 -1.53 -17.76
N LEU A 416 -14.16 -2.26 -16.81
CA LEU A 416 -13.86 -3.68 -16.57
C LEU A 416 -14.08 -4.54 -17.82
N ARG A 417 -15.21 -4.37 -18.53
CA ARG A 417 -15.48 -5.12 -19.79
C ARG A 417 -14.41 -4.88 -20.84
N GLN A 418 -13.90 -3.66 -20.93
CA GLN A 418 -12.84 -3.31 -21.87
C GLN A 418 -11.53 -3.98 -21.48
N CYS A 419 -11.19 -4.01 -20.18
CA CYS A 419 -10.03 -4.73 -19.68
C CYS A 419 -10.10 -6.23 -20.00
N LEU A 420 -11.25 -6.85 -19.75
CA LEU A 420 -11.49 -8.27 -20.04
C LEU A 420 -11.34 -8.59 -21.53
N LYS A 421 -11.99 -7.82 -22.41
CA LYS A 421 -11.94 -8.03 -23.86
C LYS A 421 -10.55 -7.80 -24.44
N GLU A 422 -9.88 -6.73 -24.03
CA GLU A 422 -8.55 -6.42 -24.51
C GLU A 422 -7.51 -7.43 -24.01
N GLY A 423 -7.65 -7.85 -22.75
CA GLY A 423 -6.85 -8.92 -22.17
C GLY A 423 -7.03 -10.23 -22.92
N ALA A 424 -8.26 -10.65 -23.19
CA ALA A 424 -8.55 -11.87 -23.94
C ALA A 424 -7.91 -11.85 -25.34
N ARG A 425 -8.02 -10.71 -26.04
CA ARG A 425 -7.47 -10.52 -27.38
C ARG A 425 -5.94 -10.62 -27.37
N ARG A 426 -5.26 -9.90 -26.48
CA ARG A 426 -3.79 -9.89 -26.39
C ARG A 426 -3.22 -11.22 -25.88
N PHE A 427 -3.89 -11.81 -24.90
CA PHE A 427 -3.45 -13.07 -24.30
C PHE A 427 -3.77 -14.29 -25.16
N LYS A 428 -4.50 -14.10 -26.27
CA LYS A 428 -4.98 -15.15 -27.18
C LYS A 428 -5.84 -16.18 -26.44
N TRP A 429 -6.79 -15.70 -25.63
CA TRP A 429 -7.60 -16.52 -24.74
C TRP A 429 -8.36 -17.66 -25.43
N THR A 430 -8.72 -17.48 -26.71
CA THR A 430 -9.38 -18.52 -27.51
C THR A 430 -8.56 -19.81 -27.68
N ALA A 431 -7.25 -19.78 -27.39
CA ALA A 431 -6.40 -20.96 -27.38
C ALA A 431 -6.55 -21.81 -26.10
N ARG A 432 -7.24 -21.32 -25.07
CA ARG A 432 -7.46 -22.06 -23.82
C ARG A 432 -8.32 -23.30 -24.06
N ASN A 433 -7.85 -24.45 -23.57
CA ASN A 433 -8.68 -25.65 -23.52
C ASN A 433 -9.65 -25.58 -22.32
N PRO A 434 -10.98 -25.65 -22.53
CA PRO A 434 -11.94 -25.56 -21.44
C PRO A 434 -11.93 -26.78 -20.51
N ARG A 435 -11.41 -27.92 -20.97
CA ARG A 435 -11.24 -29.12 -20.15
C ARG A 435 -9.88 -29.08 -19.45
N PRO A 436 -9.82 -29.17 -18.11
CA PRO A 436 -8.56 -29.21 -17.39
C PRO A 436 -7.68 -30.42 -17.74
N GLY A 437 -6.36 -30.29 -17.57
CA GLY A 437 -5.42 -31.40 -17.72
C GLY A 437 -5.11 -31.84 -19.16
N GLN A 438 -5.59 -31.10 -20.16
CA GLN A 438 -5.55 -31.54 -21.57
C GLN A 438 -4.35 -31.03 -22.38
N VAL A 439 -3.65 -30.00 -21.93
CA VAL A 439 -2.55 -29.39 -22.68
C VAL A 439 -1.23 -29.74 -22.01
N ARG A 440 -0.26 -30.24 -22.80
CA ARG A 440 1.04 -30.70 -22.30
C ARG A 440 2.19 -30.25 -23.20
N GLU A 441 3.32 -29.95 -22.58
CA GLU A 441 4.64 -29.77 -23.20
C GLU A 441 5.64 -30.73 -22.51
N GLY A 442 5.76 -31.95 -23.04
CA GLY A 442 6.52 -33.02 -22.37
C GLY A 442 5.92 -33.35 -20.99
N GLU A 443 6.72 -33.21 -19.94
CA GLU A 443 6.30 -33.43 -18.54
C GLU A 443 5.48 -32.28 -17.94
N TRP A 444 5.34 -31.16 -18.66
CA TRP A 444 4.68 -29.96 -18.14
C TRP A 444 3.21 -29.92 -18.55
N LEU A 445 2.33 -29.87 -17.56
CA LEU A 445 0.90 -29.58 -17.70
C LEU A 445 0.71 -28.07 -17.88
N MET A 446 0.09 -27.67 -18.98
CA MET A 446 -0.08 -26.26 -19.33
C MET A 446 -1.52 -25.82 -19.06
N GLY A 447 -1.69 -24.64 -18.45
CA GLY A 447 -3.01 -24.10 -18.14
C GLY A 447 -3.07 -22.59 -18.26
N MET A 448 -4.25 -22.09 -18.66
CA MET A 448 -4.56 -20.67 -18.70
C MET A 448 -5.67 -20.33 -17.71
N GLY A 449 -5.46 -19.27 -16.93
CA GLY A 449 -6.39 -18.76 -15.94
C GLY A 449 -6.53 -17.25 -16.01
N MET A 450 -7.65 -16.75 -15.49
CA MET A 450 -7.93 -15.32 -15.43
C MET A 450 -8.66 -14.96 -14.14
N ALA A 451 -8.57 -13.68 -13.78
CA ALA A 451 -9.31 -13.09 -12.67
C ALA A 451 -9.54 -11.60 -12.95
N CYS A 452 -10.64 -11.06 -12.46
CA CYS A 452 -10.86 -9.62 -12.41
C CYS A 452 -9.95 -8.96 -11.36
N ALA A 453 -9.80 -7.64 -11.44
CA ALA A 453 -9.17 -6.79 -10.44
C ALA A 453 -10.09 -5.60 -10.17
N MET A 454 -10.21 -5.20 -8.89
CA MET A 454 -10.91 -3.98 -8.50
C MET A 454 -10.25 -3.40 -7.25
N ARG A 455 -10.21 -2.08 -7.15
CA ARG A 455 -9.77 -1.36 -5.96
C ARG A 455 -10.57 -0.08 -5.80
N TYR A 456 -11.27 0.08 -4.68
CA TYR A 456 -12.00 1.32 -4.39
C TYR A 456 -11.09 2.53 -4.31
N ASN A 457 -11.54 3.63 -4.91
CA ASN A 457 -10.84 4.90 -4.97
C ASN A 457 -11.02 5.70 -3.67
N LEU A 458 -10.00 6.45 -3.27
CA LEU A 458 -10.05 7.27 -2.06
C LEU A 458 -9.36 8.60 -2.31
N LEU A 459 -10.03 9.70 -1.91
CA LEU A 459 -9.43 11.03 -1.84
C LEU A 459 -9.31 11.45 -0.38
N LYS A 460 -8.13 11.95 0.01
CA LYS A 460 -7.86 12.41 1.38
C LYS A 460 -7.51 13.90 1.37
N PRO A 461 -7.82 14.64 2.46
CA PRO A 461 -7.39 16.02 2.59
C PRO A 461 -5.88 16.15 2.43
N CYS A 462 -5.44 17.15 1.67
CA CYS A 462 -4.03 17.44 1.41
C CYS A 462 -3.82 18.91 1.12
N GLN A 463 -2.71 19.47 1.58
CA GLN A 463 -2.28 20.83 1.30
C GLN A 463 -0.91 20.85 0.63
N ALA A 464 -0.64 21.90 -0.14
CA ALA A 464 0.64 22.16 -0.77
C ALA A 464 0.93 23.66 -0.78
N LEU A 465 2.21 24.03 -0.79
CA LEU A 465 2.69 25.39 -0.94
C LEU A 465 3.57 25.46 -2.19
N ALA A 466 3.24 26.35 -3.12
CA ALA A 466 4.07 26.65 -4.28
C ALA A 466 4.72 28.02 -4.09
N HIS A 467 6.04 28.11 -4.24
CA HIS A 467 6.83 29.33 -4.18
C HIS A 467 7.67 29.46 -5.45
N ILE A 468 7.59 30.60 -6.12
CA ILE A 468 8.43 30.91 -7.28
C ILE A 468 9.34 32.09 -6.96
N ASP A 469 10.64 31.93 -7.19
CA ASP A 469 11.63 32.98 -6.97
C ASP A 469 11.71 33.96 -8.16
N ALA A 470 12.46 35.06 -7.99
CA ALA A 470 12.64 36.06 -9.04
C ALA A 470 13.25 35.49 -10.33
N ARG A 471 13.98 34.37 -10.26
CA ARG A 471 14.62 33.68 -11.40
C ARG A 471 13.72 32.62 -12.03
N ALA A 472 12.43 32.61 -11.68
CA ALA A 472 11.44 31.64 -12.14
C ALA A 472 11.75 30.18 -11.73
N ASN A 473 12.46 29.96 -10.62
CA ASN A 473 12.57 28.63 -10.03
C ASN A 473 11.38 28.37 -9.10
N LEU A 474 10.65 27.30 -9.36
CA LEU A 474 9.49 26.87 -8.59
C LEU A 474 9.91 25.82 -7.57
N THR A 475 9.57 26.06 -6.30
CA THR A 475 9.63 25.07 -5.23
C THR A 475 8.22 24.74 -4.75
N VAL A 476 7.91 23.45 -4.66
CA VAL A 476 6.64 22.94 -4.13
C VAL A 476 6.90 22.13 -2.88
N GLN A 477 6.23 22.46 -1.79
CA GLN A 477 6.39 21.83 -0.47
C GLN A 477 5.09 21.19 0.01
N LEU A 478 5.20 19.98 0.55
CA LEU A 478 4.12 19.23 1.21
C LEU A 478 4.69 18.07 2.03
N ALA A 479 4.07 17.71 3.14
CA ALA A 479 4.48 16.63 4.05
C ALA A 479 4.18 15.21 3.50
N MET A 480 4.27 15.04 2.18
CA MET A 480 4.01 13.79 1.45
C MET A 480 5.25 12.89 1.48
N THR A 481 5.10 11.62 1.09
CA THR A 481 6.20 10.64 1.02
C THR A 481 6.27 9.96 -0.34
N ASP A 482 7.44 9.41 -0.65
CA ASP A 482 7.67 8.56 -1.82
C ASP A 482 8.38 7.25 -1.42
N PRO A 483 7.63 6.17 -1.11
CA PRO A 483 8.20 4.85 -0.81
C PRO A 483 8.66 4.08 -2.05
N GLY A 484 8.93 4.78 -3.16
CA GLY A 484 9.29 4.18 -4.45
C GLY A 484 8.16 4.16 -5.48
N THR A 485 7.05 4.86 -5.20
CA THR A 485 5.92 5.04 -6.11
C THR A 485 6.27 5.98 -7.27
N GLY A 486 7.20 6.92 -7.05
CA GLY A 486 7.52 7.99 -8.01
C GLY A 486 6.64 9.23 -7.81
N THR A 487 6.12 9.44 -6.60
CA THR A 487 5.37 10.62 -6.18
C THR A 487 6.13 11.91 -6.52
N GLN A 488 7.43 11.99 -6.23
CA GLN A 488 8.20 13.22 -6.48
C GLN A 488 8.21 13.57 -7.98
N THR A 489 8.32 12.56 -8.83
CA THR A 489 8.33 12.73 -10.28
C THR A 489 6.99 13.22 -10.81
N ILE A 490 5.87 12.59 -10.40
CA ILE A 490 4.54 13.00 -10.88
C ILE A 490 4.15 14.40 -10.40
N LEU A 491 4.52 14.78 -9.17
CA LEU A 491 4.25 16.11 -8.64
C LEU A 491 5.10 17.17 -9.36
N THR A 492 6.34 16.84 -9.72
CA THR A 492 7.19 17.72 -10.55
C THR A 492 6.56 17.94 -11.92
N GLN A 493 6.03 16.89 -12.56
CA GLN A 493 5.33 17.02 -13.86
C GLN A 493 4.07 17.88 -13.76
N ILE A 494 3.25 17.67 -12.73
CA ILE A 494 2.04 18.48 -12.51
C ILE A 494 2.43 19.95 -12.36
N ALA A 495 3.37 20.25 -11.45
CA ALA A 495 3.79 21.62 -11.19
C ALA A 495 4.42 22.30 -12.43
N ALA A 496 5.32 21.60 -13.13
CA ALA A 496 5.95 22.09 -14.36
C ALA A 496 4.93 22.37 -15.47
N GLY A 497 4.02 21.41 -15.71
CA GLY A 497 2.98 21.55 -16.73
C GLY A 497 2.00 22.67 -16.41
N THR A 498 1.58 22.82 -15.15
CA THR A 498 0.65 23.89 -14.74
C THR A 498 1.30 25.27 -14.84
N MET A 499 2.58 25.38 -14.48
CA MET A 499 3.33 26.64 -14.49
C MET A 499 4.06 26.92 -15.82
N GLY A 500 3.95 26.06 -16.83
CA GLY A 500 4.64 26.25 -18.11
C GLY A 500 6.17 26.35 -17.98
N LEU A 501 6.76 25.63 -17.01
CA LEU A 501 8.19 25.67 -16.71
C LEU A 501 8.89 24.39 -17.21
N PRO A 502 10.17 24.46 -17.61
CA PRO A 502 10.99 23.28 -17.78
C PRO A 502 11.17 22.55 -16.43
N LEU A 503 11.22 21.22 -16.47
CA LEU A 503 11.39 20.38 -15.26
C LEU A 503 12.62 20.76 -14.43
N THR A 504 13.68 21.28 -15.06
CA THR A 504 14.91 21.70 -14.38
C THR A 504 14.74 22.93 -13.49
N GLN A 505 13.65 23.70 -13.66
CA GLN A 505 13.29 24.84 -12.82
C GLN A 505 12.27 24.48 -11.73
N VAL A 506 11.89 23.21 -11.61
CA VAL A 506 10.90 22.75 -10.62
C VAL A 506 11.56 21.82 -9.60
N ARG A 507 11.42 22.16 -8.33
CA ARG A 507 11.86 21.35 -7.19
C ARG A 507 10.65 21.00 -6.32
N VAL A 508 10.45 19.71 -6.08
CA VAL A 508 9.46 19.22 -5.11
C VAL A 508 10.18 18.77 -3.86
N GLU A 509 9.84 19.38 -2.72
CA GLU A 509 10.34 19.04 -1.39
C GLU A 509 9.25 18.34 -0.58
N MET A 510 9.60 17.20 0.00
CA MET A 510 8.68 16.28 0.65
C MET A 510 9.35 15.62 1.85
N GLY A 511 8.56 14.89 2.64
CA GLY A 511 9.08 14.08 3.73
C GLY A 511 9.48 14.89 4.96
N ASP A 512 8.79 15.99 5.25
CA ASP A 512 9.00 16.81 6.45
C ASP A 512 7.67 17.33 7.00
N THR A 513 7.43 17.14 8.30
CA THR A 513 6.23 17.65 8.98
C THR A 513 6.18 19.16 9.14
N THR A 514 7.27 19.88 8.84
CA THR A 514 7.22 21.36 8.77
C THR A 514 6.58 21.87 7.48
N TYR A 515 6.39 21.01 6.48
CA TYR A 515 5.69 21.36 5.24
C TYR A 515 4.17 21.22 5.39
N PRO A 516 3.38 21.79 4.46
CA PRO A 516 1.92 21.68 4.48
C PRO A 516 1.43 20.23 4.65
N PRO A 517 0.41 19.96 5.48
CA PRO A 517 -0.02 18.60 5.78
C PRO A 517 -0.45 17.80 4.55
N ALA A 518 0.01 16.54 4.49
CA ALA A 518 -0.40 15.57 3.47
C ALA A 518 -0.75 14.23 4.15
N PRO A 519 -1.61 13.40 3.52
CA PRO A 519 -2.12 12.17 4.14
C PRO A 519 -1.11 11.00 4.06
N GLY A 520 0.07 11.22 3.47
CA GLY A 520 1.07 10.18 3.28
C GLY A 520 0.76 9.24 2.12
N SER A 521 1.39 8.06 2.11
CA SER A 521 1.24 7.05 1.06
C SER A 521 0.57 5.79 1.57
N GLY A 522 -0.75 5.67 1.37
CA GLY A 522 -1.53 4.45 1.67
C GLY A 522 -2.80 4.42 0.83
N GLY A 523 -3.52 3.30 0.83
CA GLY A 523 -4.86 3.17 0.22
C GLY A 523 -4.99 3.63 -1.24
N SER A 524 -3.88 3.72 -1.97
CA SER A 524 -3.75 4.31 -3.31
C SER A 524 -4.16 5.78 -3.46
N PHE A 525 -4.42 6.52 -2.37
CA PHE A 525 -4.90 7.92 -2.42
C PHE A 525 -3.82 8.98 -2.67
N GLY A 526 -2.54 8.59 -2.57
CA GLY A 526 -1.41 9.53 -2.51
C GLY A 526 -1.27 10.43 -3.73
N ALA A 527 -1.34 9.84 -4.94
CA ALA A 527 -1.21 10.59 -6.19
C ALA A 527 -2.39 11.55 -6.41
N GLU A 528 -3.61 11.13 -6.09
CA GLU A 528 -4.83 11.95 -6.22
C GLU A 528 -4.81 13.14 -5.28
N SER A 529 -4.52 12.87 -4.00
CA SER A 529 -4.59 13.86 -2.94
C SER A 529 -3.48 14.89 -3.10
N ALA A 530 -2.22 14.43 -3.19
CA ALA A 530 -1.07 15.31 -3.34
C ALA A 530 -1.05 15.99 -4.72
N GLY A 531 -1.36 15.26 -5.79
CA GLY A 531 -1.40 15.82 -7.14
C GLY A 531 -2.43 16.94 -7.26
N SER A 532 -3.63 16.76 -6.70
CA SER A 532 -4.68 17.78 -6.73
C SER A 532 -4.30 19.01 -5.91
N ALA A 533 -3.70 18.83 -4.73
CA ALA A 533 -3.23 19.95 -3.91
C ALA A 533 -2.11 20.75 -4.62
N VAL A 534 -1.17 20.07 -5.27
CA VAL A 534 -0.10 20.71 -6.06
C VAL A 534 -0.67 21.44 -7.28
N LEU A 535 -1.62 20.83 -8.00
CA LEU A 535 -2.32 21.49 -9.09
C LEU A 535 -2.96 22.80 -8.61
N ARG A 536 -3.72 22.77 -7.51
CA ARG A 536 -4.37 23.96 -6.95
C ARG A 536 -3.38 25.03 -6.50
N ALA A 537 -2.28 24.64 -5.87
CA ALA A 537 -1.24 25.58 -5.47
C ALA A 537 -0.63 26.30 -6.68
N CYS A 538 -0.36 25.55 -7.76
CA CYS A 538 0.20 26.09 -8.99
C CYS A 538 -0.82 26.93 -9.78
N GLU A 539 -2.09 26.51 -9.85
CA GLU A 539 -3.17 27.31 -10.47
C GLU A 539 -3.35 28.64 -9.75
N ASN A 540 -3.38 28.64 -8.41
CA ASN A 540 -3.49 29.87 -7.62
C ASN A 540 -2.29 30.79 -7.84
N LEU A 541 -1.08 30.22 -7.87
CA LEU A 541 0.16 30.97 -8.16
C LEU A 541 0.13 31.58 -9.57
N ARG A 542 -0.30 30.79 -10.57
CA ARG A 542 -0.46 31.23 -11.96
C ARG A 542 -1.47 32.36 -12.06
N THR A 543 -2.62 32.29 -11.40
CA THR A 543 -3.62 33.36 -11.42
C THR A 543 -3.03 34.67 -10.90
N LEU A 544 -2.36 34.66 -9.74
CA LEU A 544 -1.72 35.85 -9.18
C LEU A 544 -0.68 36.47 -10.14
N LEU A 545 0.11 35.61 -10.79
CA LEU A 545 1.13 36.01 -11.76
C LEU A 545 0.49 36.66 -13.00
N LEU A 546 -0.54 36.02 -13.56
CA LEU A 546 -1.23 36.54 -14.74
C LEU A 546 -1.95 37.87 -14.44
N GLU A 547 -2.63 37.97 -13.29
CA GLU A 547 -3.28 39.21 -12.85
C GLU A 547 -2.27 40.36 -12.69
N ALA A 548 -1.08 40.08 -12.15
CA ALA A 548 -0.04 41.09 -12.03
C ALA A 548 0.52 41.50 -13.40
N SER A 549 0.68 40.57 -14.33
CA SER A 549 1.20 40.84 -15.68
C SER A 549 0.31 41.78 -16.50
N ILE A 550 -1.02 41.69 -16.36
CA ILE A 550 -1.94 42.58 -17.09
C ILE A 550 -2.08 43.95 -16.45
N ARG A 551 -1.72 44.11 -15.17
CA ARG A 551 -1.81 45.37 -14.42
C ARG A 551 -0.52 46.18 -14.44
N ASP A 552 0.57 45.56 -14.83
CA ASP A 552 1.86 46.21 -14.87
C ASP A 552 2.06 46.98 -16.19
N GLU A 553 2.09 48.31 -16.09
CA GLU A 553 2.24 49.23 -17.22
C GLU A 553 3.55 49.05 -18.01
N HIS A 554 4.56 48.42 -17.40
CA HIS A 554 5.84 48.14 -18.04
C HIS A 554 5.86 46.79 -18.77
N SER A 555 4.84 45.95 -18.61
CA SER A 555 4.73 44.67 -19.30
C SER A 555 4.24 44.88 -20.74
N PRO A 556 4.81 44.17 -21.73
CA PRO A 556 4.20 44.04 -23.06
C PRO A 556 2.78 43.46 -23.03
N LEU A 557 2.36 42.85 -21.92
CA LEU A 557 1.04 42.24 -21.73
C LEU A 557 0.04 43.15 -21.02
N TYR A 558 0.42 44.39 -20.71
CA TYR A 558 -0.46 45.36 -20.07
C TYR A 558 -1.82 45.48 -20.78
N GLY A 559 -2.90 45.40 -20.01
CA GLY A 559 -4.28 45.52 -20.49
C GLY A 559 -4.78 44.37 -21.37
N GLN A 560 -4.04 43.26 -21.49
CA GLN A 560 -4.54 42.08 -22.20
C GLN A 560 -5.60 41.32 -21.39
N PRO A 561 -6.57 40.65 -22.06
CA PRO A 561 -7.45 39.71 -21.37
C PRO A 561 -6.64 38.57 -20.75
N MET A 562 -6.90 38.24 -19.49
CA MET A 562 -6.16 37.21 -18.75
C MET A 562 -6.24 35.85 -19.46
N GLU A 563 -7.40 35.52 -20.03
CA GLU A 563 -7.67 34.28 -20.76
C GLU A 563 -6.85 34.16 -22.05
N ALA A 564 -6.36 35.29 -22.58
CA ALA A 564 -5.50 35.32 -23.75
C ALA A 564 -4.02 35.12 -23.42
N ILE A 565 -3.64 35.09 -22.13
CA ILE A 565 -2.25 34.89 -21.71
C ILE A 565 -1.94 33.42 -21.52
N GLN A 566 -0.90 32.98 -22.22
CA GLN A 566 -0.32 31.67 -22.08
C GLN A 566 1.01 31.78 -21.33
N LEU A 567 1.23 30.82 -20.43
CA LEU A 567 2.51 30.62 -19.76
C LEU A 567 3.07 29.30 -20.27
N ASP A 568 4.18 29.37 -21.00
CA ASP A 568 4.88 28.21 -21.57
C ASP A 568 6.37 28.52 -21.72
N ALA A 569 7.20 27.47 -21.62
CA ALA A 569 8.66 27.55 -21.72
C ALA A 569 9.33 28.71 -20.92
N GLY A 570 8.79 29.05 -19.75
CA GLY A 570 9.32 30.13 -18.91
C GLY A 570 9.07 31.55 -19.45
N SER A 571 8.02 31.73 -20.26
CA SER A 571 7.65 33.00 -20.86
C SER A 571 6.13 33.20 -20.89
N LEU A 572 5.69 34.44 -20.75
CA LEU A 572 4.30 34.86 -20.85
C LEU A 572 4.02 35.35 -22.28
N HIS A 573 2.91 34.93 -22.89
CA HIS A 573 2.57 35.23 -24.28
C HIS A 573 1.11 35.65 -24.44
N ALA A 574 0.83 36.72 -25.20
CA ALA A 574 -0.52 37.05 -25.65
C ALA A 574 -0.52 37.86 -26.95
N GLY A 575 -1.16 37.33 -28.00
CA GLY A 575 -1.37 38.04 -29.27
C GLY A 575 -0.07 38.50 -29.95
N GLY A 576 0.97 37.65 -29.94
CA GLY A 576 2.28 37.93 -30.53
C GLY A 576 3.23 38.74 -29.63
N ARG A 577 2.75 39.27 -28.50
CA ARG A 577 3.60 39.89 -27.47
C ARG A 577 4.09 38.83 -26.50
N HIS A 578 5.29 39.00 -25.98
CA HIS A 578 5.88 38.08 -25.02
C HIS A 578 6.75 38.83 -24.00
N GLU A 579 6.88 38.24 -22.81
CA GLU A 579 7.78 38.70 -21.76
C GLU A 579 8.39 37.48 -21.07
N SER A 580 9.70 37.53 -20.81
CA SER A 580 10.37 36.50 -20.02
C SER A 580 9.80 36.47 -18.61
N LEU A 581 9.45 35.27 -18.12
CA LEU A 581 8.90 35.14 -16.78
C LEU A 581 9.89 35.62 -15.70
N SER A 582 11.19 35.33 -15.85
CA SER A 582 12.20 35.80 -14.90
C SER A 582 12.34 37.32 -14.91
N SER A 583 12.31 37.96 -16.08
CA SER A 583 12.36 39.43 -16.16
C SER A 583 11.13 40.09 -15.53
N PHE A 584 9.95 39.50 -15.75
CA PHE A 584 8.72 39.93 -15.11
C PHE A 584 8.80 39.79 -13.58
N LEU A 585 9.21 38.61 -13.10
CA LEU A 585 9.31 38.32 -11.66
C LEU A 585 10.38 39.17 -10.97
N GLU A 586 11.56 39.36 -11.55
CA GLU A 586 12.61 40.24 -11.01
C GLU A 586 12.12 41.67 -10.80
N ARG A 587 11.23 42.14 -11.68
CA ARG A 587 10.74 43.51 -11.68
C ARG A 587 9.52 43.70 -10.76
N VAL A 588 8.57 42.77 -10.77
CA VAL A 588 7.29 42.90 -10.03
C VAL A 588 7.35 42.20 -8.67
N PHE A 589 8.08 41.10 -8.57
CA PHE A 589 8.19 40.24 -7.38
C PHE A 589 9.66 39.91 -7.06
N PRO A 590 10.52 40.91 -6.73
CA PRO A 590 11.95 40.68 -6.49
C PRO A 590 12.27 39.74 -5.32
N HIS A 591 11.28 39.50 -4.44
CA HIS A 591 11.37 38.56 -3.32
C HIS A 591 10.64 37.23 -3.56
N GLY A 592 10.18 37.00 -4.80
CA GLY A 592 9.34 35.87 -5.15
C GLY A 592 7.89 36.04 -4.72
N MET A 593 7.09 35.02 -5.00
CA MET A 593 5.67 34.96 -4.63
C MET A 593 5.29 33.52 -4.30
N GLN A 594 4.22 33.36 -3.50
CA GLN A 594 3.76 32.05 -3.06
C GLN A 594 2.24 31.93 -3.09
N ALA A 595 1.75 30.71 -3.24
CA ALA A 595 0.33 30.38 -3.14
C ALA A 595 0.13 29.00 -2.51
N HIS A 596 -0.96 28.88 -1.75
CA HIS A 596 -1.39 27.62 -1.15
C HIS A 596 -2.38 26.90 -2.07
N GLY A 597 -2.36 25.58 -2.04
CA GLY A 597 -3.35 24.70 -2.63
C GLY A 597 -3.88 23.72 -1.61
N GLU A 598 -5.17 23.40 -1.71
CA GLU A 598 -5.83 22.45 -0.83
C GLU A 598 -6.81 21.59 -1.62
N ILE A 599 -6.93 20.33 -1.20
CA ILE A 599 -8.04 19.44 -1.55
C ILE A 599 -8.66 18.92 -0.27
N THR A 600 -9.99 18.80 -0.26
CA THR A 600 -10.76 18.24 0.86
C THR A 600 -11.23 16.82 0.54
N ALA A 601 -11.97 16.20 1.45
CA ALA A 601 -12.59 14.90 1.19
C ALA A 601 -13.56 15.00 -0.01
N ASP A 602 -13.68 13.91 -0.78
CA ASP A 602 -14.47 13.88 -2.01
C ASP A 602 -15.96 14.23 -1.75
N PRO A 603 -16.45 15.38 -2.26
CA PRO A 603 -17.86 15.77 -2.11
C PRO A 603 -18.82 14.86 -2.89
N ASN A 604 -18.31 14.12 -3.90
CA ASN A 604 -19.09 13.24 -4.75
C ASN A 604 -19.23 11.82 -4.21
N SER A 605 -18.53 11.49 -3.13
CA SER A 605 -18.46 10.14 -2.56
C SER A 605 -19.83 9.57 -2.13
N LEU A 606 -20.82 10.42 -1.84
CA LEU A 606 -22.19 10.00 -1.53
C LEU A 606 -23.03 9.67 -2.76
N LYS A 607 -22.67 10.20 -3.93
CA LYS A 607 -23.43 10.06 -5.19
C LYS A 607 -22.85 8.95 -6.07
N TRP A 608 -21.54 8.76 -6.05
CA TRP A 608 -20.83 7.84 -6.93
C TRP A 608 -19.98 6.86 -6.14
N SER A 609 -19.93 5.62 -6.62
CA SER A 609 -18.83 4.71 -6.27
C SER A 609 -17.69 4.93 -7.26
N GLN A 610 -16.46 4.98 -6.76
CA GLN A 610 -15.26 5.16 -7.59
C GLN A 610 -14.33 3.98 -7.34
N ALA A 611 -13.79 3.40 -8.41
CA ALA A 611 -12.83 2.31 -8.31
C ALA A 611 -11.96 2.23 -9.57
N SER A 612 -10.74 1.77 -9.39
CA SER A 612 -9.90 1.25 -10.47
C SER A 612 -10.28 -0.19 -10.75
N PHE A 613 -10.21 -0.59 -12.01
CA PHE A 613 -10.59 -1.92 -12.48
C PHE A 613 -9.45 -2.55 -13.28
N GLY A 614 -9.46 -3.87 -13.42
CA GLY A 614 -8.56 -4.56 -14.31
C GLY A 614 -8.91 -6.03 -14.49
N ALA A 615 -8.05 -6.72 -15.23
CA ALA A 615 -8.09 -8.15 -15.42
C ALA A 615 -6.67 -8.71 -15.54
N HIS A 616 -6.43 -9.83 -14.88
CA HIS A 616 -5.22 -10.61 -14.96
C HIS A 616 -5.44 -11.86 -15.80
N PHE A 617 -4.45 -12.20 -16.63
CA PHE A 617 -4.39 -13.43 -17.40
C PHE A 617 -3.03 -14.08 -17.16
N SER A 618 -3.04 -15.36 -16.83
CA SER A 618 -1.82 -16.12 -16.51
C SER A 618 -1.80 -17.43 -17.26
N GLU A 619 -0.62 -17.82 -17.73
CA GLU A 619 -0.32 -19.15 -18.23
C GLU A 619 0.72 -19.77 -17.32
N VAL A 620 0.46 -20.99 -16.87
CA VAL A 620 1.34 -21.73 -15.98
C VAL A 620 1.73 -23.07 -16.61
N ALA A 621 2.88 -23.57 -16.20
CA ALA A 621 3.36 -24.90 -16.43
C ALA A 621 3.51 -25.59 -15.07
N VAL A 622 2.84 -26.73 -14.87
CA VAL A 622 2.99 -27.56 -13.67
C VAL A 622 3.71 -28.83 -14.05
N ASN A 623 4.86 -29.12 -13.44
CA ASN A 623 5.59 -30.36 -13.71
C ASN A 623 4.78 -31.54 -13.16
N ALA A 624 4.45 -32.51 -14.03
CA ALA A 624 3.62 -33.65 -13.65
C ALA A 624 4.32 -34.64 -12.68
N ILE A 625 5.65 -34.56 -12.55
CA ILE A 625 6.45 -35.44 -11.69
C ILE A 625 6.76 -34.77 -10.35
N THR A 626 7.22 -33.52 -10.39
CA THR A 626 7.71 -32.80 -9.20
C THR A 626 6.65 -31.92 -8.55
N GLY A 627 5.56 -31.60 -9.26
CA GLY A 627 4.56 -30.61 -8.81
C GLY A 627 5.04 -29.17 -8.85
N GLU A 628 6.24 -28.90 -9.36
CA GLU A 628 6.78 -27.55 -9.52
C GLU A 628 5.88 -26.71 -10.44
N VAL A 629 5.51 -25.51 -9.98
CA VAL A 629 4.72 -24.55 -10.75
C VAL A 629 5.61 -23.43 -11.26
N ARG A 630 5.54 -23.16 -12.57
CA ARG A 630 6.18 -22.01 -13.21
C ARG A 630 5.14 -21.18 -13.95
N VAL A 631 5.11 -19.88 -13.66
CA VAL A 631 4.37 -18.94 -14.51
C VAL A 631 5.18 -18.74 -15.78
N ARG A 632 4.56 -18.91 -16.95
CA ARG A 632 5.23 -18.82 -18.27
C ARG A 632 5.05 -17.45 -18.91
N ARG A 633 3.88 -16.84 -18.71
CA ARG A 633 3.56 -15.47 -19.12
C ARG A 633 2.39 -14.92 -18.31
N MET A 634 2.39 -13.61 -18.09
CA MET A 634 1.34 -12.93 -17.35
C MET A 634 1.01 -11.58 -18.00
N LEU A 635 -0.28 -11.30 -18.13
CA LEU A 635 -0.79 -10.03 -18.65
C LEU A 635 -1.71 -9.40 -17.61
N GLY A 636 -1.51 -8.10 -17.35
CA GLY A 636 -2.45 -7.27 -16.62
C GLY A 636 -3.01 -6.16 -17.51
N VAL A 637 -4.32 -5.99 -17.54
CA VAL A 637 -4.99 -4.90 -18.25
C VAL A 637 -5.80 -4.09 -17.25
N PHE A 638 -5.54 -2.78 -17.15
CA PHE A 638 -6.05 -1.95 -16.06
C PHE A 638 -6.66 -0.63 -16.56
N ALA A 639 -7.74 -0.21 -15.93
CA ALA A 639 -8.35 1.10 -16.07
C ALA A 639 -8.24 1.83 -14.71
N CYS A 640 -7.47 2.91 -14.68
CA CYS A 640 -7.07 3.62 -13.46
C CYS A 640 -7.20 5.14 -13.60
N GLY A 641 -8.19 5.60 -14.37
CA GLY A 641 -8.30 7.00 -14.77
C GLY A 641 -7.14 7.46 -15.64
N ARG A 642 -6.93 8.77 -15.71
CA ARG A 642 -5.84 9.36 -16.47
C ARG A 642 -4.49 8.99 -15.86
N ILE A 643 -3.54 8.59 -16.71
CA ILE A 643 -2.19 8.22 -16.28
C ILE A 643 -1.32 9.48 -16.19
N LEU A 644 -0.73 9.75 -15.02
CA LEU A 644 0.16 10.90 -14.82
C LEU A 644 1.54 10.69 -15.44
N ASN A 645 2.10 9.49 -15.31
CA ASN A 645 3.39 9.10 -15.86
C ASN A 645 3.36 7.62 -16.19
N SER A 646 3.40 7.31 -17.49
CA SER A 646 3.30 5.92 -17.98
C SER A 646 4.41 5.00 -17.49
N ARG A 647 5.61 5.54 -17.19
CA ARG A 647 6.76 4.75 -16.71
C ARG A 647 6.59 4.32 -15.26
N THR A 648 6.21 5.25 -14.37
CA THR A 648 6.01 4.93 -12.95
C THR A 648 4.73 4.12 -12.74
N ALA A 649 3.65 4.42 -13.47
CA ALA A 649 2.42 3.65 -13.47
C ALA A 649 2.64 2.19 -13.90
N ARG A 650 3.33 1.97 -15.03
CA ARG A 650 3.70 0.62 -15.48
C ARG A 650 4.53 -0.12 -14.42
N SER A 651 5.48 0.56 -13.79
CA SER A 651 6.32 -0.06 -12.75
C SER A 651 5.52 -0.47 -11.51
N GLN A 652 4.54 0.34 -11.09
CA GLN A 652 3.66 0.03 -9.97
C GLN A 652 2.77 -1.19 -10.26
N LEU A 653 2.15 -1.23 -11.44
CA LEU A 653 1.31 -2.35 -11.87
C LEU A 653 2.11 -3.65 -11.99
N LEU A 654 3.29 -3.61 -12.62
CA LEU A 654 4.22 -4.75 -12.66
C LEU A 654 4.60 -5.22 -11.27
N GLY A 655 4.99 -4.32 -10.37
CA GLY A 655 5.33 -4.69 -9.00
C GLY A 655 4.16 -5.34 -8.25
N GLY A 656 2.90 -4.97 -8.56
CA GLY A 656 1.72 -5.64 -8.01
C GLY A 656 1.54 -7.05 -8.55
N MET A 657 1.74 -7.23 -9.86
CA MET A 657 1.65 -8.53 -10.51
C MET A 657 2.76 -9.50 -10.04
N ILE A 658 3.98 -9.01 -9.87
CA ILE A 658 5.12 -9.77 -9.32
C ILE A 658 4.78 -10.28 -7.91
N TRP A 659 4.20 -9.40 -7.09
CA TRP A 659 3.74 -9.80 -5.76
C TRP A 659 2.58 -10.79 -5.83
N GLY A 660 1.71 -10.69 -6.85
CA GLY A 660 0.68 -11.69 -7.12
C GLY A 660 1.24 -13.10 -7.37
N ILE A 661 2.37 -13.21 -8.09
CA ILE A 661 3.11 -14.47 -8.27
C ILE A 661 3.63 -14.96 -6.91
N SER A 662 4.26 -14.07 -6.16
CA SER A 662 4.79 -14.36 -4.82
C SER A 662 3.71 -14.86 -3.85
N ASN A 663 2.55 -14.20 -3.79
CA ASN A 663 1.39 -14.61 -2.99
C ASN A 663 0.82 -15.95 -3.44
N ALA A 664 0.80 -16.21 -4.74
CA ALA A 664 0.24 -17.45 -5.26
C ALA A 664 1.11 -18.66 -4.95
N LEU A 665 2.44 -18.51 -4.92
CA LEU A 665 3.36 -19.66 -4.99
C LEU A 665 4.38 -19.75 -3.84
N HIS A 666 4.61 -18.68 -3.06
CA HIS A 666 5.75 -18.61 -2.15
C HIS A 666 5.44 -18.08 -0.74
N GLU A 667 4.73 -16.94 -0.64
CA GLU A 667 4.64 -16.20 0.62
C GLU A 667 3.70 -16.84 1.63
N GLU A 668 4.28 -17.45 2.67
CA GLU A 668 3.62 -18.00 3.83
C GLU A 668 4.46 -17.76 5.09
N ASN A 669 3.81 -17.33 6.17
CA ASN A 669 4.40 -17.36 7.49
C ASN A 669 3.39 -17.86 8.51
N THR A 670 3.72 -18.90 9.26
CA THR A 670 2.79 -19.50 10.22
C THR A 670 3.42 -19.44 11.61
N PRO A 671 2.69 -18.96 12.64
CA PRO A 671 3.21 -18.99 13.99
C PRO A 671 3.28 -20.43 14.52
N ASP A 672 4.34 -20.75 15.26
CA ASP A 672 4.45 -22.00 16.00
C ASP A 672 3.42 -21.99 17.15
N PRO A 673 2.45 -22.92 17.19
CA PRO A 673 1.42 -22.95 18.24
C PRO A 673 1.95 -23.14 19.67
N ARG A 674 3.22 -23.54 19.82
CA ARG A 674 3.86 -23.78 21.12
C ARG A 674 4.50 -22.52 21.71
N THR A 675 4.96 -21.60 20.85
CA THR A 675 5.78 -20.44 21.26
C THR A 675 5.21 -19.10 20.81
N GLY A 676 4.32 -19.09 19.81
CA GLY A 676 3.82 -17.91 19.12
C GLY A 676 4.84 -17.22 18.20
N GLN A 677 6.03 -17.79 18.02
CA GLN A 677 7.02 -17.28 17.08
C GLN A 677 6.63 -17.62 15.64
N PHE A 678 6.72 -16.64 14.74
CA PHE A 678 6.67 -16.91 13.30
C PHE A 678 7.82 -17.82 12.85
N THR A 679 7.49 -18.94 12.23
CA THR A 679 8.49 -19.95 11.84
C THR A 679 9.46 -19.41 10.79
N ALA A 680 8.96 -18.64 9.82
CA ALA A 680 9.78 -17.94 8.84
C ALA A 680 10.16 -16.54 9.39
N HIS A 681 11.35 -16.43 9.97
CA HIS A 681 11.83 -15.22 10.65
C HIS A 681 13.04 -14.56 9.98
N ASP A 682 13.31 -14.91 8.72
CA ASP A 682 14.32 -14.29 7.86
C ASP A 682 13.94 -14.47 6.39
N LEU A 683 14.71 -13.89 5.48
CA LEU A 683 14.50 -14.01 4.02
C LEU A 683 15.01 -15.34 3.45
N ALA A 684 15.64 -16.20 4.26
CA ALA A 684 16.02 -17.54 3.83
C ALA A 684 14.83 -18.50 3.93
N ASN A 685 13.99 -18.33 4.95
CA ASN A 685 12.81 -19.17 5.19
C ASN A 685 11.50 -18.53 4.71
N TYR A 686 11.40 -17.19 4.70
CA TYR A 686 10.26 -16.48 4.11
C TYR A 686 10.52 -16.24 2.62
N HIS A 687 10.05 -17.15 1.78
CA HIS A 687 10.27 -17.08 0.35
C HIS A 687 9.40 -15.99 -0.30
N ILE A 688 10.07 -15.02 -0.92
CA ILE A 688 9.47 -14.06 -1.85
C ILE A 688 9.94 -14.40 -3.26
N ALA A 689 9.13 -14.06 -4.27
CA ALA A 689 9.50 -14.28 -5.66
C ALA A 689 10.82 -13.56 -6.01
N THR A 690 11.71 -14.27 -6.68
CA THR A 690 13.01 -13.78 -7.12
C THR A 690 12.97 -13.37 -8.59
N HIS A 691 14.08 -12.83 -9.12
CA HIS A 691 14.17 -12.53 -10.55
C HIS A 691 14.01 -13.78 -11.43
N ALA A 692 14.44 -14.96 -10.96
CA ALA A 692 14.35 -16.20 -11.71
C ALA A 692 12.91 -16.74 -11.84
N ASP A 693 12.00 -16.29 -10.96
CA ASP A 693 10.60 -16.70 -10.98
C ASP A 693 9.76 -15.85 -11.95
N MET A 694 10.34 -14.79 -12.52
CA MET A 694 9.61 -13.81 -13.33
C MET A 694 9.48 -14.25 -14.80
N PRO A 695 8.25 -14.35 -15.32
CA PRO A 695 8.02 -14.65 -16.73
C PRO A 695 8.10 -13.39 -17.61
N ASP A 696 7.80 -13.55 -18.90
CA ASP A 696 7.38 -12.43 -19.73
C ASP A 696 6.08 -11.82 -19.17
N MET A 697 6.16 -10.55 -18.77
CA MET A 697 5.05 -9.81 -18.17
C MET A 697 4.68 -8.57 -18.99
N GLU A 698 3.40 -8.42 -19.30
CA GLU A 698 2.85 -7.25 -19.99
C GLU A 698 1.85 -6.50 -19.10
N VAL A 699 1.90 -5.17 -19.17
CA VAL A 699 0.91 -4.27 -18.55
C VAL A 699 0.32 -3.40 -19.64
N VAL A 700 -1.01 -3.37 -19.70
CA VAL A 700 -1.79 -2.52 -20.58
C VAL A 700 -2.64 -1.59 -19.73
N MET A 701 -2.53 -0.29 -19.97
CA MET A 701 -3.36 0.72 -19.32
C MET A 701 -4.42 1.18 -20.32
N ILE A 702 -5.69 0.96 -19.99
CA ILE A 702 -6.83 1.45 -20.74
C ILE A 702 -6.92 2.96 -20.54
N ALA A 703 -7.05 3.69 -21.65
CA ALA A 703 -7.32 5.12 -21.61
C ALA A 703 -8.71 5.34 -20.97
N GLU A 704 -8.73 6.10 -19.88
CA GLU A 704 -9.92 6.40 -19.10
C GLU A 704 -9.83 7.87 -18.65
N ASP A 705 -10.96 8.57 -18.68
CA ASP A 705 -11.11 9.92 -18.13
C ASP A 705 -12.13 9.87 -17.00
N GLU A 706 -11.77 10.42 -15.84
CA GLU A 706 -12.52 10.28 -14.60
C GLU A 706 -12.77 11.64 -13.94
N PRO A 707 -13.68 12.47 -14.47
CA PRO A 707 -13.87 13.85 -14.02
C PRO A 707 -14.50 13.97 -12.63
N VAL A 708 -15.07 12.90 -12.06
CA VAL A 708 -15.78 12.94 -10.77
C VAL A 708 -14.81 12.80 -9.61
N SER A 709 -13.73 12.03 -9.77
CA SER A 709 -12.87 11.62 -8.65
C SER A 709 -11.99 12.75 -8.13
N ASN A 710 -11.39 13.54 -9.02
CA ASN A 710 -10.55 14.69 -8.64
C ASN A 710 -10.26 15.59 -9.85
N PRO A 711 -9.74 16.83 -9.64
CA PRO A 711 -9.43 17.77 -10.71
C PRO A 711 -8.42 17.28 -11.77
N LEU A 712 -7.61 16.26 -11.46
CA LEU A 712 -6.65 15.68 -12.40
C LEU A 712 -7.25 14.56 -13.27
N HIS A 713 -8.50 14.16 -12.99
CA HIS A 713 -9.23 13.07 -13.63
C HIS A 713 -8.55 11.69 -13.49
N ILE A 714 -7.88 11.45 -12.37
CA ILE A 714 -7.12 10.22 -12.10
C ILE A 714 -7.78 9.34 -11.04
N LYS A 715 -7.36 8.08 -10.92
CA LYS A 715 -7.74 7.18 -9.82
C LYS A 715 -6.50 6.55 -9.17
N GLY A 716 -6.71 5.92 -8.02
CA GLY A 716 -5.69 5.17 -7.30
C GLY A 716 -5.23 3.94 -8.09
N LEU A 717 -3.93 3.88 -8.38
CA LEU A 717 -3.30 2.81 -9.18
C LEU A 717 -2.39 1.90 -8.34
N GLY A 718 -1.88 2.38 -7.21
CA GLY A 718 -0.80 1.74 -6.46
C GLY A 718 -1.10 0.31 -6.01
N GLU A 719 -2.35 -0.06 -5.77
CA GLU A 719 -2.73 -1.37 -5.22
C GLU A 719 -3.47 -2.28 -6.19
N VAL A 720 -4.09 -1.76 -7.26
CA VAL A 720 -4.94 -2.59 -8.15
C VAL A 720 -4.17 -3.72 -8.86
N GLY A 721 -2.85 -3.55 -9.05
CA GLY A 721 -2.02 -4.53 -9.75
C GLY A 721 -1.82 -5.87 -9.01
N ILE A 722 -2.12 -5.95 -7.71
CA ILE A 722 -2.07 -7.23 -6.96
C ILE A 722 -3.46 -7.88 -6.81
N CYS A 723 -4.54 -7.10 -6.95
CA CYS A 723 -5.91 -7.55 -6.78
C CYS A 723 -6.28 -8.64 -7.79
N GLY A 724 -6.58 -9.86 -7.33
CA GLY A 724 -6.94 -10.99 -8.19
C GLY A 724 -5.77 -11.64 -8.95
N ALA A 725 -4.55 -11.08 -8.86
CA ALA A 725 -3.37 -11.63 -9.53
C ALA A 725 -3.08 -13.08 -9.11
N ALA A 726 -3.13 -13.37 -7.80
CA ALA A 726 -2.91 -14.72 -7.29
C ALA A 726 -4.04 -15.70 -7.70
N ALA A 727 -5.28 -15.22 -7.77
CA ALA A 727 -6.41 -16.02 -8.22
C ALA A 727 -6.30 -16.43 -9.69
N ALA A 728 -5.81 -15.53 -10.56
CA ALA A 728 -5.57 -15.86 -11.97
C ALA A 728 -4.56 -17.00 -12.12
N ILE A 729 -3.53 -17.04 -11.27
CA ILE A 729 -2.53 -18.11 -11.21
C ILE A 729 -3.16 -19.40 -10.68
N GLY A 730 -3.91 -19.34 -9.57
CA GLY A 730 -4.62 -20.51 -9.05
C GLY A 730 -5.61 -21.13 -10.04
N ASN A 731 -6.33 -20.29 -10.78
CA ASN A 731 -7.23 -20.71 -11.86
C ASN A 731 -6.46 -21.35 -13.03
N ALA A 732 -5.26 -20.85 -13.34
CA ALA A 732 -4.39 -21.43 -14.36
C ALA A 732 -3.85 -22.80 -13.92
N VAL A 733 -3.48 -22.95 -12.64
CA VAL A 733 -3.05 -24.24 -12.06
C VAL A 733 -4.18 -25.25 -12.10
N PHE A 734 -5.41 -24.85 -11.75
CA PHE A 734 -6.57 -25.73 -11.92
C PHE A 734 -6.78 -26.13 -13.38
N ASN A 735 -6.68 -25.20 -14.34
CA ASN A 735 -6.81 -25.54 -15.75
C ASN A 735 -5.69 -26.50 -16.22
N ALA A 736 -4.47 -26.32 -15.72
CA ALA A 736 -3.33 -27.19 -16.05
C ALA A 736 -3.53 -28.61 -15.51
N THR A 737 -4.07 -28.75 -14.30
CA THR A 737 -3.97 -30.02 -13.54
C THR A 737 -5.31 -30.71 -13.29
N GLY A 738 -6.42 -29.97 -13.29
CA GLY A 738 -7.71 -30.40 -12.75
C GLY A 738 -7.80 -30.33 -11.22
N ILE A 739 -6.74 -29.88 -10.53
CA ILE A 739 -6.67 -29.83 -9.07
C ILE A 739 -6.96 -28.41 -8.60
N ARG A 740 -7.97 -28.25 -7.73
CA ARG A 740 -8.29 -26.96 -7.12
C ARG A 740 -7.63 -26.86 -5.75
N VAL A 741 -6.54 -26.08 -5.66
CA VAL A 741 -5.90 -25.76 -4.38
C VAL A 741 -6.60 -24.55 -3.78
N ARG A 742 -7.19 -24.72 -2.59
CA ARG A 742 -7.95 -23.67 -1.89
C ARG A 742 -7.20 -23.08 -0.69
N ASN A 743 -6.14 -23.74 -0.24
CA ASN A 743 -5.22 -23.23 0.77
C ASN A 743 -3.97 -22.66 0.07
N PHE A 744 -3.80 -21.34 0.09
CA PHE A 744 -2.67 -20.64 -0.52
C PHE A 744 -1.50 -20.47 0.46
N PRO A 745 -0.24 -20.36 -0.02
CA PRO A 745 0.21 -20.48 -1.41
C PRO A 745 0.07 -21.91 -1.97
N ILE A 746 0.17 -22.04 -3.29
CA ILE A 746 0.11 -23.29 -4.04
C ILE A 746 1.52 -23.89 -4.09
N THR A 747 1.94 -24.46 -2.96
CA THR A 747 3.24 -25.14 -2.83
C THR A 747 3.18 -26.58 -3.33
N ILE A 748 4.35 -27.17 -3.54
CA ILE A 748 4.49 -28.53 -4.08
C ILE A 748 3.77 -29.57 -3.20
N ASP A 749 3.88 -29.46 -1.87
CA ASP A 749 3.22 -30.36 -0.91
C ASP A 749 1.68 -30.32 -0.99
N ARG A 750 1.10 -29.23 -1.51
CA ARG A 750 -0.34 -29.05 -1.70
C ARG A 750 -0.84 -29.51 -3.07
N LEU A 751 0.07 -29.73 -4.02
CA LEU A 751 -0.26 -30.20 -5.38
C LEU A 751 0.11 -31.66 -5.60
N LEU A 752 1.33 -32.04 -5.23
CA LEU A 752 1.93 -33.33 -5.55
C LEU A 752 1.08 -34.54 -5.13
N PRO A 753 0.43 -34.57 -3.94
CA PRO A 753 -0.43 -35.69 -3.54
C PRO A 753 -1.66 -35.92 -4.42
N HIS A 754 -2.01 -34.96 -5.27
CA HIS A 754 -3.21 -34.97 -6.11
C HIS A 754 -2.90 -35.10 -7.61
N LEU A 755 -1.63 -35.06 -8.01
CA LEU A 755 -1.23 -35.23 -9.41
C LEU A 755 -1.47 -36.66 -9.88
N PRO A 756 -1.83 -36.86 -11.17
CA PRO A 756 -2.04 -38.20 -11.70
C PRO A 756 -0.73 -38.99 -11.71
N GLU A 757 -0.79 -40.29 -11.38
CA GLU A 757 0.33 -41.20 -11.59
C GLU A 757 0.73 -41.21 -13.07
N MET A 758 2.02 -41.04 -13.37
CA MET A 758 2.51 -41.08 -14.74
C MET A 758 2.39 -42.52 -15.29
N PRO A 759 1.94 -42.71 -16.54
CA PRO A 759 2.01 -44.01 -17.19
C PRO A 759 3.46 -44.51 -17.19
N ALA A 760 3.65 -45.77 -16.79
CA ALA A 760 4.95 -46.43 -16.70
C ALA A 760 5.68 -46.54 -18.05
#